data_AF-A0A1G5RBX4-F1
#
_entry.id   AF-A0A1G5RBX4-F1
#
_cell.length_a   1.000
_cell.length_b   1.000
_cell.length_c   1.000
_cell.angle_alpha   90.00
_cell.angle_beta   90.00
_cell.angle_gamma   90.00
#
_symmetry.space_group_name_H-M   'P 1'
#
loop_
_entity.id
_entity.type
_entity.pdbx_description
1 polymer ?
#
loop_
_entity_poly.entity_id
_entity_poly.type
_entity_poly.pdbx_seq_one_letter_code
_entity_poly.pdbx_strand_id
1 'polypeptide(L)'
;MPTSLQGLADPSLAYNLNGVVDYSPQMPFIDIMKMGRPFSGALDGGLPGSFTNEMLQDLGLLDQNGYPTEIPDGLGQLEVIYDWGATGDETYGISGISESRAGVYVLEWEGEGTLQLNGVNILSQENGRIIFENPNGTAFSLGITETDPNGTGDHIRDISIVREDHIELFEAGAIFNPEWTALINDSRQFRFMDWMDTNNSQITEFSQLNTMDDAFWNGPGMVPLEAMVRLSNELGVDPWFNMPLGASDEFIREFATYVRDNLDPGLVATFELSNETWNFLFDQTHTLSAIAEEDFGLTLYGYPDHHSAYGRAAVDMALILEDVFADTPDALHTTLGVFTGDPGTVDLILQAPSWQAADPENYIAPHSLFDSVAVTTYFGGSIVLEDTLREELIAQLDISYDTAASWLTERMRDPDFEGSVPQVLETLRLINDMADNYGVDVIIYEGGQHIHHLFGVEGDTSQLIDFFIQYVRSDDMASLYQQLWEGWAEFGDGPQMQFGDVAGVGDWGSWGLRSSLTDENPRAVLLDELNAETPAWWEDRGGEHFQHGVYLSGGAEDEQFTGTHAEDYLIASGGDDIIAGHGGNDWIHGGTGEQDEALFSGNRADYLIQYDVRNGVGGVSVQDLSDGSLRINEGTDWIVGVEFLSFADGTIDLISEFPELATTAPTPIIIPDTPDLPDPDTNPGDGTPDQDPDDPVSATSGDDYIHGTAGDDHIAGLAGNDLLIGDVGSDTLEGGLGNDLLIGDQDGNNDLAGDDIAVFSGSFSDYTYHTTVILDDAGLQQTLLNVTGATAETAANGTDILIDIERLQFDTGAIDTQSVITMIESGVEVSTGQNILFGTDAMEELDGTADADILSGLDGMDWLYGGAGADILLGGAGDDFIFGHQDNDRLLGGTGHDELQGGQGDDSLEGGNGNDVLIGDDGTNLNTGTDTAVFAGHMSDYSFEFRQLYKEEIDDFVSVVLVTDAEDGGQDGIDEGTDMLFNIDVLQFADQSIQTSDLNL
;
A
#
# COMPACT_ATOMS: atom_id res chain seq x y z
N MET A 1 4.51 -41.89 -7.15
CA MET A 1 5.10 -41.95 -5.79
C MET A 1 6.01 -40.78 -5.78
N PRO A 2 5.80 -39.82 -4.88
CA PRO A 2 6.50 -38.55 -4.92
C PRO A 2 8.00 -38.75 -4.82
N THR A 3 8.74 -37.81 -5.41
CA THR A 3 10.18 -37.67 -5.20
C THR A 3 10.45 -37.11 -3.80
N SER A 4 11.71 -37.08 -3.37
CA SER A 4 12.07 -36.53 -2.07
C SER A 4 12.18 -35.01 -2.13
N LEU A 5 11.70 -34.32 -1.09
CA LEU A 5 11.95 -32.89 -0.89
C LEU A 5 13.44 -32.56 -0.97
N GLN A 6 13.73 -31.33 -1.37
CA GLN A 6 15.06 -30.76 -1.49
C GLN A 6 15.37 -29.82 -0.30
N GLY A 7 16.64 -29.47 -0.14
CA GLY A 7 17.07 -28.53 0.89
C GLY A 7 17.29 -29.12 2.28
N LEU A 8 17.68 -28.25 3.22
CA LEU A 8 18.02 -28.58 4.60
C LEU A 8 16.77 -28.73 5.48
N ALA A 9 16.73 -29.80 6.28
CA ALA A 9 15.62 -29.99 7.22
C ALA A 9 15.73 -29.14 8.50
N ASP A 10 16.86 -28.52 8.79
CA ASP A 10 17.04 -27.73 10.02
C ASP A 10 18.07 -26.60 9.83
N PRO A 11 17.76 -25.60 8.98
CA PRO A 11 18.68 -24.51 8.65
C PRO A 11 18.90 -23.56 9.83
N SER A 12 20.09 -22.94 9.87
CA SER A 12 20.53 -21.97 10.88
C SER A 12 20.97 -20.61 10.33
N LEU A 13 20.95 -20.43 9.01
CA LEU A 13 21.27 -19.17 8.32
C LEU A 13 19.99 -18.43 7.95
N ALA A 14 19.95 -17.12 8.10
CA ALA A 14 18.80 -16.29 7.73
C ALA A 14 19.25 -15.08 6.91
N TYR A 15 18.32 -14.44 6.22
CA TYR A 15 18.59 -13.27 5.39
C TYR A 15 17.57 -12.16 5.65
N ASN A 16 18.07 -10.94 5.85
CA ASN A 16 17.31 -9.76 5.46
C ASN A 16 17.43 -9.65 3.93
N LEU A 17 16.31 -9.66 3.22
CA LEU A 17 16.31 -9.65 1.77
C LEU A 17 16.60 -8.23 1.27
N ASN A 18 17.54 -8.11 0.33
CA ASN A 18 17.88 -6.81 -0.25
C ASN A 18 16.67 -6.20 -0.97
N GLY A 19 16.54 -4.88 -0.91
CA GLY A 19 15.47 -4.13 -1.60
C GLY A 19 15.40 -4.35 -3.12
N VAL A 20 14.18 -4.29 -3.63
CA VAL A 20 13.87 -4.39 -5.06
C VAL A 20 14.07 -3.03 -5.71
N VAL A 21 15.04 -2.89 -6.61
CA VAL A 21 15.31 -1.65 -7.34
C VAL A 21 15.84 -1.95 -8.75
N ASP A 22 15.72 -1.00 -9.66
CA ASP A 22 15.99 -1.17 -11.10
C ASP A 22 17.45 -1.52 -11.44
N TYR A 23 18.37 -1.27 -10.52
CA TYR A 23 19.79 -1.56 -10.66
C TYR A 23 20.27 -2.73 -9.80
N SER A 24 19.40 -3.38 -9.02
CA SER A 24 19.79 -4.45 -8.10
C SER A 24 20.30 -5.68 -8.86
N PRO A 25 21.45 -6.28 -8.47
CA PRO A 25 21.90 -7.54 -9.05
C PRO A 25 21.15 -8.76 -8.50
N GLN A 26 20.27 -8.58 -7.51
CA GLN A 26 19.44 -9.63 -6.92
C GLN A 26 18.47 -10.25 -7.93
N MET A 27 17.84 -9.43 -8.78
CA MET A 27 16.83 -9.85 -9.76
C MET A 27 15.86 -10.93 -9.21
N PRO A 28 15.09 -10.63 -8.16
CA PRO A 28 14.29 -11.63 -7.46
C PRO A 28 13.10 -12.13 -8.29
N PHE A 29 12.69 -11.42 -9.33
CA PHE A 29 11.51 -11.73 -10.14
C PHE A 29 11.87 -12.16 -11.56
N ILE A 30 11.08 -13.08 -12.13
CA ILE A 30 11.20 -13.53 -13.53
C ILE A 30 10.73 -12.44 -14.50
N ASP A 31 9.62 -11.76 -14.14
CA ASP A 31 9.18 -10.57 -14.85
C ASP A 31 9.93 -9.35 -14.30
N ILE A 32 10.90 -8.86 -15.08
CA ILE A 32 11.72 -7.73 -14.66
C ILE A 32 10.94 -6.40 -14.70
N MET A 33 9.74 -6.36 -15.29
CA MET A 33 8.88 -5.18 -15.20
C MET A 33 8.62 -4.79 -13.75
N LYS A 34 8.39 -5.77 -12.87
CA LYS A 34 8.12 -5.56 -11.44
C LYS A 34 9.25 -4.84 -10.68
N MET A 35 10.48 -4.88 -11.20
CA MET A 35 11.64 -4.19 -10.63
C MET A 35 12.10 -2.98 -11.44
N GLY A 36 11.42 -2.64 -12.55
CA GLY A 36 11.76 -1.50 -13.39
C GLY A 36 11.51 -0.17 -12.66
N ARG A 37 12.25 0.89 -12.99
CA ARG A 37 11.96 2.20 -12.39
C ARG A 37 10.56 2.68 -12.81
N PRO A 38 9.70 3.13 -11.88
CA PRO A 38 8.36 3.60 -12.21
C PRO A 38 8.35 4.68 -13.30
N PHE A 39 7.24 4.76 -14.05
CA PHE A 39 7.15 5.62 -15.25
C PHE A 39 7.56 7.06 -14.96
N SER A 40 8.50 7.57 -15.76
CA SER A 40 8.94 8.96 -15.66
C SER A 40 9.19 9.55 -17.04
N GLY A 41 9.15 10.87 -17.16
CA GLY A 41 9.34 11.57 -18.43
C GLY A 41 10.10 12.87 -18.29
N ALA A 42 10.17 13.61 -19.40
CA ALA A 42 10.72 14.95 -19.41
C ALA A 42 9.93 15.83 -20.38
N LEU A 43 9.43 16.96 -19.89
CA LEU A 43 8.85 17.98 -20.76
C LEU A 43 9.89 18.51 -21.76
N ASP A 44 9.43 19.02 -22.89
CA ASP A 44 10.27 19.62 -23.94
C ASP A 44 11.33 20.60 -23.38
N GLY A 45 12.61 20.17 -23.36
CA GLY A 45 13.73 20.96 -22.87
C GLY A 45 14.04 20.84 -21.37
N GLY A 46 13.28 20.01 -20.64
CA GLY A 46 13.51 19.62 -19.25
C GLY A 46 14.62 18.58 -19.07
N LEU A 47 14.90 18.23 -17.82
CA LEU A 47 15.84 17.16 -17.48
C LEU A 47 15.13 15.79 -17.57
N PRO A 48 15.78 14.72 -18.05
CA PRO A 48 15.24 13.36 -17.97
C PRO A 48 14.79 13.01 -16.55
N GLY A 49 13.59 12.44 -16.41
CA GLY A 49 13.00 12.08 -15.11
C GLY A 49 12.46 13.25 -14.30
N SER A 50 12.36 14.47 -14.88
CA SER A 50 11.78 15.63 -14.17
C SER A 50 10.27 15.57 -14.04
N PHE A 51 9.60 14.65 -14.73
CA PHE A 51 8.18 14.35 -14.59
C PHE A 51 8.09 12.97 -13.96
N THR A 52 7.76 12.91 -12.68
CA THR A 52 7.85 11.69 -11.86
C THR A 52 6.59 10.83 -11.99
N ASN A 53 6.65 9.61 -11.45
CA ASN A 53 5.49 8.72 -11.38
C ASN A 53 4.42 9.25 -10.43
N GLU A 54 4.83 9.82 -9.30
CA GLU A 54 3.96 10.56 -8.37
C GLU A 54 3.16 11.65 -9.09
N MET A 55 3.81 12.49 -9.91
CA MET A 55 3.10 13.50 -10.71
C MET A 55 2.13 12.90 -11.74
N LEU A 56 2.35 11.67 -12.23
CA LEU A 56 1.38 10.99 -13.10
C LEU A 56 0.16 10.52 -12.31
N GLN A 57 0.40 10.03 -11.09
CA GLN A 57 -0.63 9.61 -10.17
C GLN A 57 -1.51 10.79 -9.73
N ASP A 58 -0.90 11.90 -9.31
CA ASP A 58 -1.60 13.13 -8.90
C ASP A 58 -2.47 13.73 -10.02
N LEU A 59 -2.06 13.51 -11.28
CA LEU A 59 -2.80 13.98 -12.45
C LEU A 59 -3.87 12.98 -12.94
N GLY A 60 -4.05 11.84 -12.26
CA GLY A 60 -5.01 10.79 -12.64
C GLY A 60 -4.68 10.12 -13.98
N LEU A 61 -3.39 10.07 -14.34
CA LEU A 61 -2.92 9.59 -15.64
C LEU A 61 -2.45 8.14 -15.62
N LEU A 62 -2.57 7.48 -14.48
CA LEU A 62 -2.33 6.06 -14.29
C LEU A 62 -3.66 5.35 -14.07
N ASP A 63 -3.78 4.12 -14.55
CA ASP A 63 -4.86 3.23 -14.14
C ASP A 63 -4.62 2.70 -12.72
N GLN A 64 -5.56 1.89 -12.23
CA GLN A 64 -5.48 1.28 -10.91
C GLN A 64 -4.24 0.41 -10.68
N ASN A 65 -3.59 -0.09 -11.74
CA ASN A 65 -2.41 -0.94 -11.68
C ASN A 65 -1.12 -0.15 -11.99
N GLY A 66 -1.18 1.18 -12.10
CA GLY A 66 -0.03 2.05 -12.33
C GLY A 66 0.42 2.19 -13.80
N TYR A 67 -0.41 1.80 -14.78
CA TYR A 67 -0.12 1.96 -16.21
C TYR A 67 -0.65 3.28 -16.79
N PRO A 68 0.09 3.96 -17.68
CA PRO A 68 -0.34 5.26 -18.18
C PRO A 68 -1.51 5.17 -19.16
N THR A 69 -2.59 5.86 -18.83
CA THR A 69 -3.82 5.94 -19.63
C THR A 69 -3.71 6.93 -20.78
N GLU A 70 -2.85 7.95 -20.64
CA GLU A 70 -2.51 8.92 -21.69
C GLU A 70 -1.05 9.42 -21.57
N ILE A 71 -0.52 10.01 -22.65
CA ILE A 71 0.78 10.69 -22.63
C ILE A 71 0.56 12.20 -22.57
N PRO A 72 1.02 12.91 -21.51
CA PRO A 72 0.85 14.35 -21.40
C PRO A 72 1.39 15.15 -22.59
N ASP A 73 0.66 16.20 -22.94
CA ASP A 73 1.07 17.15 -23.97
C ASP A 73 2.46 17.74 -23.66
N GLY A 74 3.42 17.48 -24.54
CA GLY A 74 4.80 18.00 -24.42
C GLY A 74 5.80 17.09 -23.70
N LEU A 75 5.40 15.89 -23.26
CA LEU A 75 6.29 14.92 -22.61
C LEU A 75 7.05 14.03 -23.62
N GLY A 76 6.52 13.86 -24.84
CA GLY A 76 7.15 13.10 -25.93
C GLY A 76 7.17 11.58 -25.74
N GLN A 77 7.48 11.09 -24.54
CA GLN A 77 7.37 9.70 -24.09
C GLN A 77 7.41 9.61 -22.56
N LEU A 78 6.85 8.52 -22.02
CA LEU A 78 7.12 8.04 -20.67
C LEU A 78 8.11 6.88 -20.74
N GLU A 79 9.04 6.79 -19.79
CA GLU A 79 10.09 5.77 -19.78
C GLU A 79 10.16 5.01 -18.46
N VAL A 80 10.40 3.70 -18.60
CA VAL A 80 10.92 2.80 -17.57
C VAL A 80 12.40 2.62 -17.82
N ILE A 81 13.21 2.77 -16.78
CA ILE A 81 14.67 2.68 -16.87
C ILE A 81 15.15 1.47 -16.07
N TYR A 82 16.06 0.71 -16.68
CA TYR A 82 16.87 -0.29 -16.01
C TYR A 82 18.30 0.22 -15.95
N ASP A 83 18.73 0.77 -14.82
CA ASP A 83 20.08 1.31 -14.63
C ASP A 83 21.12 0.20 -14.39
N TRP A 84 21.18 -0.73 -15.35
CA TRP A 84 22.16 -1.80 -15.40
C TRP A 84 23.48 -1.31 -16.00
N GLY A 85 23.93 -0.09 -15.65
CA GLY A 85 25.16 0.52 -16.15
C GLY A 85 26.42 -0.30 -15.80
N ALA A 86 27.60 0.31 -15.92
CA ALA A 86 28.87 -0.32 -15.51
C ALA A 86 28.89 -0.53 -13.98
N THR A 87 28.19 -1.57 -13.54
CA THR A 87 28.14 -2.12 -12.19
C THR A 87 29.53 -2.65 -11.83
N GLY A 88 29.70 -3.13 -10.60
CA GLY A 88 31.01 -3.49 -10.04
C GLY A 88 31.91 -4.44 -10.87
N ASP A 89 31.42 -5.05 -11.95
CA ASP A 89 32.18 -5.77 -12.98
C ASP A 89 33.34 -4.94 -13.58
N GLU A 90 33.08 -3.75 -14.10
CA GLU A 90 34.14 -2.92 -14.71
C GLU A 90 34.84 -2.02 -13.67
N THR A 91 34.10 -1.58 -12.65
CA THR A 91 34.56 -0.59 -11.67
C THR A 91 35.40 -1.22 -10.56
N TYR A 92 35.01 -2.41 -10.07
CA TYR A 92 35.65 -3.07 -8.92
C TYR A 92 36.10 -4.52 -9.20
N GLY A 93 35.94 -5.02 -10.43
CA GLY A 93 36.43 -6.33 -10.87
C GLY A 93 35.65 -7.53 -10.32
N ILE A 94 34.38 -7.33 -9.95
CA ILE A 94 33.48 -8.38 -9.47
C ILE A 94 32.81 -9.03 -10.66
N SER A 95 32.99 -10.33 -10.93
CA SER A 95 32.35 -10.94 -12.09
C SER A 95 30.88 -11.31 -11.84
N GLY A 96 30.04 -11.19 -12.88
CA GLY A 96 28.79 -11.94 -12.97
C GLY A 96 27.52 -11.09 -12.92
N ILE A 97 27.61 -9.78 -12.60
CA ILE A 97 26.42 -8.93 -12.59
C ILE A 97 25.89 -8.78 -14.01
N SER A 98 26.73 -8.33 -14.95
CA SER A 98 26.34 -8.18 -16.34
C SER A 98 26.03 -9.51 -17.03
N GLU A 99 26.69 -10.60 -16.63
CA GLU A 99 26.45 -11.93 -17.18
C GLU A 99 25.05 -12.45 -16.84
N SER A 100 24.61 -12.29 -15.58
CA SER A 100 23.26 -12.71 -15.15
C SER A 100 22.12 -11.96 -15.87
N ARG A 101 22.38 -10.73 -16.31
CA ARG A 101 21.44 -9.83 -17.01
C ARG A 101 21.48 -9.96 -18.53
N ALA A 102 22.47 -10.65 -19.07
CA ALA A 102 22.64 -10.78 -20.51
C ALA A 102 21.73 -11.87 -21.04
N GLY A 103 20.99 -11.59 -22.12
CA GLY A 103 20.07 -12.59 -22.66
C GLY A 103 19.14 -12.08 -23.75
N VAL A 104 18.28 -12.98 -24.18
CA VAL A 104 17.11 -12.67 -25.01
C VAL A 104 15.91 -12.53 -24.08
N TYR A 105 15.12 -11.50 -24.30
CA TYR A 105 13.92 -11.18 -23.53
C TYR A 105 12.72 -11.08 -24.46
N VAL A 106 11.57 -11.48 -23.93
CA VAL A 106 10.25 -11.31 -24.55
C VAL A 106 9.52 -10.26 -23.74
N LEU A 107 9.04 -9.23 -24.43
CA LEU A 107 8.17 -8.19 -23.90
C LEU A 107 6.79 -8.37 -24.51
N GLU A 108 5.77 -8.51 -23.68
CA GLU A 108 4.36 -8.57 -24.09
C GLU A 108 3.56 -7.46 -23.40
N TRP A 109 2.47 -7.01 -24.02
CA TRP A 109 1.58 -5.98 -23.46
C TRP A 109 0.18 -6.07 -24.08
N GLU A 110 -0.81 -5.53 -23.36
CA GLU A 110 -2.17 -5.31 -23.86
C GLU A 110 -2.43 -3.85 -24.23
N GLY A 111 -3.43 -3.61 -25.07
CA GLY A 111 -3.89 -2.26 -25.44
C GLY A 111 -3.28 -1.64 -26.69
N GLU A 112 -3.85 -0.52 -27.10
CA GLU A 112 -3.46 0.25 -28.29
C GLU A 112 -2.40 1.31 -27.95
N GLY A 113 -1.29 1.30 -28.68
CA GLY A 113 -0.25 2.31 -28.52
C GLY A 113 1.08 1.93 -29.18
N THR A 114 2.14 2.68 -28.86
CA THR A 114 3.48 2.46 -29.41
C THR A 114 4.55 2.43 -28.32
N LEU A 115 5.17 1.25 -28.15
CA LEU A 115 6.35 1.02 -27.32
C LEU A 115 7.66 1.12 -28.12
N GLN A 116 8.71 1.63 -27.47
CA GLN A 116 10.06 1.72 -28.00
C GLN A 116 11.09 1.26 -26.98
N LEU A 117 12.04 0.40 -27.37
CA LEU A 117 13.18 0.04 -26.53
C LEU A 117 14.46 0.74 -27.01
N ASN A 118 15.26 1.22 -26.06
CA ASN A 118 16.57 1.82 -26.30
C ASN A 118 17.66 1.04 -25.56
N GLY A 119 18.84 0.87 -26.16
CA GLY A 119 19.96 0.15 -25.53
C GLY A 119 20.04 -1.36 -25.84
N VAL A 120 19.08 -1.90 -26.59
CA VAL A 120 18.96 -3.33 -26.93
C VAL A 120 18.93 -3.59 -28.45
N ASN A 121 19.08 -4.85 -28.86
CA ASN A 121 18.91 -5.29 -30.23
C ASN A 121 17.51 -5.90 -30.43
N ILE A 122 16.63 -5.25 -31.19
CA ILE A 122 15.32 -5.83 -31.55
C ILE A 122 15.51 -7.01 -32.53
N LEU A 123 15.03 -8.19 -32.14
CA LEU A 123 15.04 -9.41 -32.96
C LEU A 123 13.75 -9.56 -33.76
N SER A 124 12.60 -9.31 -33.13
CA SER A 124 11.29 -9.23 -33.77
C SER A 124 10.37 -8.26 -33.03
N GLN A 125 9.41 -7.68 -33.75
CA GLN A 125 8.40 -6.79 -33.19
C GLN A 125 7.11 -6.95 -33.98
N GLU A 126 6.04 -7.22 -33.26
CA GLU A 126 4.65 -7.24 -33.74
C GLU A 126 3.75 -6.55 -32.71
N ASN A 127 2.46 -6.41 -33.02
CA ASN A 127 1.55 -5.75 -32.09
C ASN A 127 1.35 -6.63 -30.85
N GLY A 128 1.55 -6.08 -29.65
CA GLY A 128 1.47 -6.80 -28.39
C GLY A 128 2.70 -7.64 -28.03
N ARG A 129 3.76 -7.68 -28.88
CA ARG A 129 4.95 -8.47 -28.60
C ARG A 129 6.25 -7.95 -29.22
N ILE A 130 7.31 -7.87 -28.43
CA ILE A 130 8.69 -7.57 -28.87
C ILE A 130 9.63 -8.64 -28.33
N ILE A 131 10.49 -9.19 -29.19
CA ILE A 131 11.62 -10.03 -28.77
C ILE A 131 12.90 -9.22 -29.00
N PHE A 132 13.70 -9.05 -27.96
CA PHE A 132 14.94 -8.27 -28.01
C PHE A 132 16.09 -9.00 -27.30
N GLU A 133 17.31 -8.65 -27.68
CA GLU A 133 18.53 -9.15 -27.05
C GLU A 133 19.23 -7.99 -26.30
N ASN A 134 19.55 -8.21 -25.03
CA ASN A 134 20.48 -7.40 -24.25
C ASN A 134 21.81 -8.17 -24.11
N PRO A 135 22.74 -8.07 -25.08
CA PRO A 135 23.85 -9.01 -25.19
C PRO A 135 24.92 -8.86 -24.10
N ASN A 136 24.93 -7.73 -23.38
CA ASN A 136 25.94 -7.44 -22.35
C ASN A 136 25.32 -7.21 -20.97
N GLY A 137 24.01 -7.39 -20.80
CA GLY A 137 23.32 -7.10 -19.54
C GLY A 137 23.51 -5.65 -19.07
N THR A 138 23.52 -4.71 -20.02
CA THR A 138 23.74 -3.28 -19.77
C THR A 138 22.43 -2.51 -19.69
N ALA A 139 22.50 -1.27 -19.21
CA ALA A 139 21.36 -0.38 -19.10
C ALA A 139 20.55 -0.25 -20.41
N PHE A 140 19.23 -0.27 -20.27
CA PHE A 140 18.27 -0.08 -21.36
C PHE A 140 17.02 0.65 -20.84
N SER A 141 16.20 1.17 -21.75
CA SER A 141 14.92 1.79 -21.39
C SER A 141 13.78 1.29 -22.27
N LEU A 142 12.59 1.22 -21.67
CA LEU A 142 11.31 1.03 -22.34
C LEU A 142 10.56 2.36 -22.33
N GLY A 143 10.24 2.88 -23.52
CA GLY A 143 9.49 4.11 -23.70
C GLY A 143 8.09 3.86 -24.26
N ILE A 144 7.08 4.51 -23.69
CA ILE A 144 5.71 4.61 -24.20
C ILE A 144 5.56 5.96 -24.88
N THR A 145 5.39 5.95 -26.20
CA THR A 145 5.29 7.18 -27.02
C THR A 145 3.86 7.56 -27.38
N GLU A 146 2.94 6.60 -27.29
CA GLU A 146 1.51 6.74 -27.59
C GLU A 146 0.76 5.63 -26.86
N THR A 147 -0.36 5.94 -26.23
CA THR A 147 -1.26 5.01 -25.52
C THR A 147 -2.70 5.51 -25.72
N ASP A 148 -3.65 4.61 -25.96
CA ASP A 148 -5.04 4.88 -26.39
C ASP A 148 -5.19 6.00 -27.44
N PRO A 149 -4.51 5.91 -28.61
CA PRO A 149 -4.52 6.98 -29.61
C PRO A 149 -5.89 7.27 -30.23
N ASN A 150 -6.84 6.35 -30.07
CA ASN A 150 -8.18 6.45 -30.62
C ASN A 150 -9.22 6.91 -29.59
N GLY A 151 -8.86 7.11 -28.32
CA GLY A 151 -9.77 7.52 -27.25
C GLY A 151 -10.86 6.49 -26.99
N THR A 152 -10.48 5.22 -27.00
CA THR A 152 -11.36 4.06 -26.83
C THR A 152 -11.38 3.52 -25.40
N GLY A 153 -10.44 3.96 -24.56
CA GLY A 153 -10.13 3.41 -23.24
C GLY A 153 -9.12 2.25 -23.27
N ASP A 154 -8.77 1.73 -24.44
CA ASP A 154 -7.84 0.60 -24.60
C ASP A 154 -6.38 1.07 -24.60
N HIS A 155 -5.94 1.59 -23.46
CA HIS A 155 -4.57 2.05 -23.23
C HIS A 155 -3.60 0.88 -22.97
N ILE A 156 -2.31 1.13 -23.16
CA ILE A 156 -1.24 0.15 -22.90
C ILE A 156 -1.21 -0.21 -21.41
N ARG A 157 -1.27 -1.50 -21.13
CA ARG A 157 -1.23 -2.09 -19.79
C ARG A 157 -0.68 -3.52 -19.82
N ASP A 158 -0.57 -4.16 -18.65
CA ASP A 158 -0.16 -5.56 -18.48
C ASP A 158 1.17 -5.87 -19.20
N ILE A 159 2.12 -4.95 -19.09
CA ILE A 159 3.44 -5.12 -19.66
C ILE A 159 4.22 -6.14 -18.84
N SER A 160 4.74 -7.18 -19.50
CA SER A 160 5.71 -8.10 -18.92
C SER A 160 7.01 -8.09 -19.70
N ILE A 161 8.15 -8.28 -19.03
CA ILE A 161 9.47 -8.46 -19.63
C ILE A 161 10.14 -9.68 -19.00
N VAL A 162 10.20 -10.78 -19.75
CA VAL A 162 10.66 -12.08 -19.24
C VAL A 162 11.81 -12.59 -20.09
N ARG A 163 12.82 -13.19 -19.45
CA ARG A 163 13.93 -13.84 -20.16
C ARG A 163 13.40 -15.03 -20.96
N GLU A 164 13.84 -15.21 -22.21
CA GLU A 164 13.26 -16.19 -23.15
C GLU A 164 13.25 -17.62 -22.59
N ASP A 165 14.26 -18.00 -21.81
CA ASP A 165 14.39 -19.30 -21.16
C ASP A 165 13.53 -19.48 -19.90
N HIS A 166 12.87 -18.42 -19.43
CA HIS A 166 11.93 -18.44 -18.30
C HIS A 166 10.46 -18.28 -18.73
N ILE A 167 10.16 -18.21 -20.03
CA ILE A 167 8.78 -18.00 -20.50
C ILE A 167 7.85 -19.11 -20.02
N GLU A 168 8.19 -20.38 -20.22
CA GLU A 168 7.32 -21.48 -19.78
C GLU A 168 7.14 -21.51 -18.25
N LEU A 169 8.15 -21.09 -17.49
CA LEU A 169 8.04 -20.91 -16.03
C LEU A 169 7.05 -19.77 -15.69
N PHE A 170 7.17 -18.63 -16.37
CA PHE A 170 6.28 -17.49 -16.19
C PHE A 170 4.83 -17.83 -16.57
N GLU A 171 4.61 -18.53 -17.68
CA GLU A 171 3.30 -19.01 -18.12
C GLU A 171 2.73 -20.03 -17.11
N ALA A 172 3.60 -20.85 -16.49
CA ALA A 172 3.24 -21.71 -15.36
C ALA A 172 2.91 -20.93 -14.09
N GLY A 173 2.98 -19.59 -14.06
CA GLY A 173 2.68 -18.79 -12.88
C GLY A 173 3.85 -18.60 -11.92
N ALA A 174 5.09 -18.89 -12.32
CA ALA A 174 6.28 -18.59 -11.53
C ALA A 174 6.50 -17.08 -11.40
N ILE A 175 6.79 -16.63 -10.18
CA ILE A 175 7.11 -15.22 -9.89
C ILE A 175 8.61 -15.05 -9.70
N PHE A 176 9.21 -15.92 -8.90
CA PHE A 176 10.59 -15.75 -8.44
C PHE A 176 11.61 -16.31 -9.42
N ASN A 177 12.73 -15.60 -9.55
CA ASN A 177 13.85 -16.03 -10.36
C ASN A 177 14.52 -17.28 -9.74
N PRO A 178 14.54 -18.43 -10.42
CA PRO A 178 15.08 -19.67 -9.86
C PRO A 178 16.60 -19.61 -9.60
N GLU A 179 17.32 -18.74 -10.31
CA GLU A 179 18.76 -18.53 -10.07
C GLU A 179 19.01 -17.83 -8.73
N TRP A 180 18.08 -16.95 -8.33
CA TRP A 180 18.14 -16.23 -7.07
C TRP A 180 17.64 -17.10 -5.90
N THR A 181 16.49 -17.76 -6.05
CA THR A 181 15.94 -18.61 -4.98
C THR A 181 16.89 -19.75 -4.61
N ALA A 182 17.65 -20.29 -5.57
CA ALA A 182 18.69 -21.29 -5.32
C ALA A 182 19.83 -20.82 -4.40
N LEU A 183 19.99 -19.51 -4.16
CA LEU A 183 20.99 -18.95 -3.25
C LEU A 183 20.46 -18.76 -1.82
N ILE A 184 19.13 -18.82 -1.63
CA ILE A 184 18.46 -18.46 -0.38
C ILE A 184 17.47 -19.53 0.13
N ASN A 185 17.16 -20.57 -0.64
CA ASN A 185 16.21 -21.63 -0.28
C ASN A 185 16.51 -22.37 1.04
N ASP A 186 17.78 -22.62 1.35
CA ASP A 186 18.21 -23.31 2.57
C ASP A 186 18.24 -22.38 3.80
N SER A 187 17.30 -21.44 3.92
CA SER A 187 17.28 -20.45 4.99
C SER A 187 16.32 -20.80 6.11
N ARG A 188 16.63 -20.34 7.31
CA ARG A 188 15.75 -20.41 8.47
C ARG A 188 14.63 -19.39 8.39
N GLN A 189 14.98 -18.17 8.00
CA GLN A 189 14.08 -17.03 8.09
C GLN A 189 14.39 -15.98 7.03
N PHE A 190 13.35 -15.36 6.48
CA PHE A 190 13.45 -14.17 5.64
C PHE A 190 12.89 -12.97 6.39
N ARG A 191 13.70 -11.92 6.51
CA ARG A 191 13.24 -10.61 6.96
C ARG A 191 12.98 -9.74 5.74
N PHE A 192 11.80 -9.14 5.69
CA PHE A 192 11.28 -8.41 4.52
C PHE A 192 11.41 -6.89 4.63
N MET A 193 12.18 -6.36 5.57
CA MET A 193 12.24 -4.92 5.87
C MET A 193 12.42 -4.01 4.64
N ASP A 194 13.35 -4.32 3.74
CA ASP A 194 13.56 -3.51 2.52
C ASP A 194 12.47 -3.73 1.46
N TRP A 195 11.85 -4.92 1.41
CA TRP A 195 10.69 -5.19 0.54
C TRP A 195 9.45 -4.46 1.04
N MET A 196 9.41 -4.22 2.34
CA MET A 196 8.36 -3.55 3.09
C MET A 196 8.57 -2.04 3.22
N ASP A 197 9.63 -1.48 2.63
CA ASP A 197 10.00 -0.06 2.70
C ASP A 197 9.75 0.56 4.08
N THR A 198 10.18 -0.13 5.13
CA THR A 198 9.72 0.15 6.50
C THR A 198 10.26 1.48 7.04
N ASN A 199 11.49 1.85 6.68
CA ASN A 199 12.12 3.07 7.18
C ASN A 199 11.46 4.30 6.55
N ASN A 200 11.00 5.24 7.37
CA ASN A 200 10.24 6.41 6.92
C ASN A 200 8.99 6.06 6.11
N SER A 201 8.43 4.86 6.31
CA SER A 201 7.23 4.42 5.60
C SER A 201 6.08 5.39 5.85
N GLN A 202 5.38 5.74 4.77
CA GLN A 202 4.17 6.57 4.81
C GLN A 202 2.89 5.71 4.72
N ILE A 203 3.02 4.38 4.76
CA ILE A 203 1.90 3.45 4.67
C ILE A 203 1.22 3.34 6.03
N THR A 204 -0.08 3.60 6.03
CA THR A 204 -0.96 3.55 7.20
C THR A 204 -2.11 2.56 7.01
N GLU A 205 -2.60 2.38 5.78
CA GLU A 205 -3.78 1.57 5.47
C GLU A 205 -3.51 0.41 4.51
N PHE A 206 -4.25 -0.69 4.65
CA PHE A 206 -4.00 -1.93 3.91
C PHE A 206 -4.18 -1.76 2.39
N SER A 207 -5.10 -0.89 1.98
CA SER A 207 -5.37 -0.57 0.58
C SER A 207 -4.23 0.17 -0.13
N GLN A 208 -3.22 0.65 0.61
CA GLN A 208 -2.02 1.29 0.03
C GLN A 208 -0.95 0.26 -0.37
N LEU A 209 -1.11 -1.02 -0.02
CA LEU A 209 -0.20 -2.07 -0.45
C LEU A 209 -0.37 -2.36 -1.94
N ASN A 210 0.75 -2.61 -2.61
CA ASN A 210 0.73 -3.09 -3.98
C ASN A 210 0.08 -4.47 -4.05
N THR A 211 -0.65 -4.70 -5.12
CA THR A 211 -1.23 -5.98 -5.50
C THR A 211 -0.33 -6.71 -6.49
N MET A 212 -0.65 -7.97 -6.74
CA MET A 212 0.04 -8.79 -7.74
C MET A 212 -0.02 -8.21 -9.18
N ASP A 213 -1.05 -7.41 -9.46
CA ASP A 213 -1.33 -6.88 -10.80
C ASP A 213 -0.62 -5.56 -11.09
N ASP A 214 -0.10 -4.88 -10.06
CA ASP A 214 0.56 -3.58 -10.22
C ASP A 214 1.81 -3.66 -11.09
N ALA A 215 2.03 -2.62 -11.89
CA ALA A 215 3.12 -2.55 -12.86
C ALA A 215 4.51 -2.67 -12.22
N PHE A 216 4.68 -2.15 -11.00
CA PHE A 216 5.95 -2.10 -10.27
C PHE A 216 5.77 -2.51 -8.82
N TRP A 217 6.77 -3.19 -8.26
CA TRP A 217 6.84 -3.59 -6.84
C TRP A 217 8.04 -2.94 -6.12
N ASN A 218 8.61 -1.89 -6.71
CA ASN A 218 9.73 -1.11 -6.18
C ASN A 218 9.36 0.37 -5.96
N GLY A 219 8.07 0.66 -5.82
CA GLY A 219 7.50 1.99 -5.59
C GLY A 219 6.76 2.08 -4.24
N PRO A 220 6.03 3.18 -4.00
CA PRO A 220 5.16 3.28 -2.83
C PRO A 220 4.16 2.11 -2.85
N GLY A 221 3.99 1.41 -1.73
CA GLY A 221 3.11 0.22 -1.63
C GLY A 221 3.83 -1.12 -1.43
N MET A 222 5.18 -1.15 -1.35
CA MET A 222 5.96 -2.34 -0.98
C MET A 222 5.89 -3.48 -2.01
N VAL A 223 6.65 -4.56 -1.80
CA VAL A 223 6.38 -5.81 -2.53
C VAL A 223 5.06 -6.40 -2.00
N PRO A 224 4.16 -6.90 -2.87
CA PRO A 224 2.87 -7.44 -2.44
C PRO A 224 2.98 -8.49 -1.33
N LEU A 225 2.06 -8.44 -0.37
CA LEU A 225 2.00 -9.38 0.76
C LEU A 225 1.88 -10.82 0.26
N GLU A 226 1.08 -11.02 -0.78
CA GLU A 226 0.89 -12.29 -1.47
C GLU A 226 2.22 -12.86 -1.95
N ALA A 227 3.11 -12.02 -2.51
CA ALA A 227 4.42 -12.44 -2.97
C ALA A 227 5.34 -12.81 -1.79
N MET A 228 5.34 -12.05 -0.69
CA MET A 228 6.17 -12.37 0.48
C MET A 228 5.77 -13.69 1.15
N VAL A 229 4.46 -13.93 1.33
CA VAL A 229 3.94 -15.18 1.88
C VAL A 229 4.22 -16.33 0.92
N ARG A 230 4.02 -16.12 -0.38
CA ARG A 230 4.28 -17.15 -1.40
C ARG A 230 5.75 -17.56 -1.46
N LEU A 231 6.68 -16.61 -1.37
CA LEU A 231 8.12 -16.93 -1.30
C LEU A 231 8.44 -17.83 -0.10
N SER A 232 7.82 -17.52 1.05
CA SER A 232 8.04 -18.25 2.30
C SER A 232 7.51 -19.68 2.22
N ASN A 233 6.32 -19.87 1.65
CA ASN A 233 5.74 -21.19 1.42
C ASN A 233 6.58 -22.00 0.40
N GLU A 234 6.89 -21.43 -0.77
CA GLU A 234 7.63 -22.12 -1.83
C GLU A 234 9.02 -22.62 -1.38
N LEU A 235 9.68 -21.87 -0.49
CA LEU A 235 11.02 -22.20 -0.02
C LEU A 235 11.03 -22.87 1.35
N GLY A 236 9.89 -22.95 2.04
CA GLY A 236 9.80 -23.46 3.40
C GLY A 236 10.61 -22.61 4.39
N VAL A 237 10.40 -21.31 4.42
CA VAL A 237 11.21 -20.39 5.25
C VAL A 237 10.30 -19.53 6.12
N ASP A 238 10.60 -19.42 7.41
CA ASP A 238 9.80 -18.59 8.34
C ASP A 238 9.87 -17.10 7.88
N PRO A 239 8.74 -16.38 7.74
CA PRO A 239 8.77 -14.97 7.40
C PRO A 239 8.94 -14.07 8.63
N TRP A 240 9.59 -12.93 8.46
CA TRP A 240 9.66 -11.82 9.42
C TRP A 240 9.23 -10.53 8.74
N PHE A 241 8.10 -10.01 9.21
CA PHE A 241 7.47 -8.78 8.75
C PHE A 241 7.73 -7.60 9.70
N ASN A 242 7.94 -6.44 9.10
CA ASN A 242 8.18 -5.18 9.78
C ASN A 242 7.01 -4.23 9.55
N MET A 243 6.11 -4.11 10.53
CA MET A 243 4.93 -3.25 10.41
C MET A 243 5.36 -1.77 10.39
N PRO A 244 4.86 -0.94 9.47
CA PRO A 244 5.08 0.51 9.52
C PRO A 244 4.72 1.08 10.89
N LEU A 245 5.45 2.09 11.37
CA LEU A 245 5.15 2.69 12.68
C LEU A 245 3.75 3.34 12.69
N GLY A 246 3.34 3.92 11.56
CA GLY A 246 2.04 4.57 11.39
C GLY A 246 0.92 3.64 10.93
N ALA A 247 1.14 2.33 10.86
CA ALA A 247 0.12 1.37 10.45
C ALA A 247 -1.10 1.41 11.39
N SER A 248 -2.29 1.47 10.81
CA SER A 248 -3.55 1.41 11.56
C SER A 248 -3.76 0.03 12.19
N ASP A 249 -4.62 -0.03 13.22
CA ASP A 249 -5.02 -1.31 13.82
C ASP A 249 -5.64 -2.27 12.79
N GLU A 250 -6.37 -1.71 11.81
CA GLU A 250 -7.00 -2.49 10.74
C GLU A 250 -5.95 -3.00 9.75
N PHE A 251 -4.96 -2.17 9.37
CA PHE A 251 -3.81 -2.63 8.57
C PHE A 251 -3.15 -3.84 9.23
N ILE A 252 -2.80 -3.74 10.51
CA ILE A 252 -2.09 -4.82 11.23
C ILE A 252 -2.97 -6.08 11.26
N ARG A 253 -4.27 -5.92 11.49
CA ARG A 253 -5.23 -7.02 11.56
C ARG A 253 -5.43 -7.71 10.22
N GLU A 254 -5.61 -6.96 9.14
CA GLU A 254 -5.79 -7.50 7.79
C GLU A 254 -4.52 -8.20 7.31
N PHE A 255 -3.36 -7.58 7.50
CA PHE A 255 -2.06 -8.16 7.18
C PHE A 255 -1.84 -9.47 7.93
N ALA A 256 -2.01 -9.45 9.26
CA ALA A 256 -1.84 -10.63 10.10
C ALA A 256 -2.84 -11.74 9.77
N THR A 257 -4.08 -11.37 9.43
CA THR A 257 -5.13 -12.32 9.02
C THR A 257 -4.77 -13.01 7.72
N TYR A 258 -4.31 -12.25 6.73
CA TYR A 258 -3.83 -12.82 5.47
C TYR A 258 -2.67 -13.78 5.70
N VAL A 259 -1.67 -13.39 6.51
CA VAL A 259 -0.54 -14.27 6.84
C VAL A 259 -1.01 -15.54 7.55
N ARG A 260 -1.86 -15.45 8.57
CA ARG A 260 -2.39 -16.62 9.30
C ARG A 260 -3.10 -17.61 8.37
N ASP A 261 -3.89 -17.08 7.43
CA ASP A 261 -4.76 -17.90 6.59
C ASP A 261 -4.04 -18.50 5.38
N ASN A 262 -2.91 -17.92 4.95
CA ASN A 262 -2.20 -18.31 3.73
C ASN A 262 -0.76 -18.81 3.94
N LEU A 263 -0.15 -18.61 5.11
CA LEU A 263 1.16 -19.17 5.44
C LEU A 263 1.05 -20.68 5.71
N ASP A 264 2.04 -21.44 5.27
CA ASP A 264 2.05 -22.88 5.49
C ASP A 264 2.01 -23.22 7.00
N PRO A 265 1.15 -24.16 7.45
CA PRO A 265 0.97 -24.44 8.88
C PRO A 265 2.20 -24.94 9.66
N GLY A 266 3.30 -25.26 8.96
CA GLY A 266 4.58 -25.63 9.56
C GLY A 266 5.52 -24.45 9.83
N LEU A 267 5.24 -23.29 9.23
CA LEU A 267 6.03 -22.07 9.33
C LEU A 267 5.49 -21.16 10.44
N VAL A 268 6.34 -20.26 10.92
CA VAL A 268 6.04 -19.30 11.98
C VAL A 268 6.32 -17.89 11.48
N ALA A 269 5.33 -17.01 11.60
CA ALA A 269 5.46 -15.61 11.22
C ALA A 269 6.02 -14.79 12.40
N THR A 270 7.12 -14.08 12.15
CA THR A 270 7.67 -13.09 13.07
C THR A 270 7.15 -11.69 12.74
N PHE A 271 6.70 -10.95 13.75
CA PHE A 271 6.29 -9.55 13.60
C PHE A 271 7.12 -8.62 14.48
N GLU A 272 7.61 -7.54 13.87
CA GLU A 272 8.34 -6.44 14.50
C GLU A 272 7.64 -5.12 14.16
N LEU A 273 7.49 -4.23 15.14
CA LEU A 273 7.02 -2.87 14.86
C LEU A 273 8.21 -2.02 14.37
N SER A 274 8.10 -1.54 13.14
CA SER A 274 9.05 -0.69 12.42
C SER A 274 10.47 -1.28 12.33
N ASN A 275 11.47 -0.43 12.14
CA ASN A 275 12.88 -0.77 12.07
C ASN A 275 13.72 0.37 12.65
N GLU A 276 14.81 0.03 13.36
CA GLU A 276 15.73 1.00 13.98
C GLU A 276 15.05 2.21 14.64
N THR A 277 14.03 1.98 15.46
CA THR A 277 13.25 3.01 16.19
C THR A 277 14.07 3.83 17.21
N TRP A 278 15.37 3.54 17.29
CA TRP A 278 16.38 4.21 18.09
C TRP A 278 17.27 5.17 17.28
N ASN A 279 17.20 5.12 15.94
CA ASN A 279 18.07 5.84 15.04
C ASN A 279 17.43 7.17 14.59
N PHE A 280 17.94 8.29 15.11
CA PHE A 280 17.50 9.66 14.80
C PHE A 280 17.84 10.12 13.36
N LEU A 281 18.32 9.24 12.49
CA LEU A 281 18.34 9.51 11.05
C LEU A 281 16.99 9.25 10.38
N PHE A 282 16.08 8.57 11.08
CA PHE A 282 14.77 8.20 10.56
C PHE A 282 13.63 8.89 11.30
N ASP A 283 12.58 9.19 10.57
CA ASP A 283 11.41 9.93 11.02
C ASP A 283 10.66 9.16 12.11
N GLN A 284 10.60 7.82 12.05
CA GLN A 284 9.95 7.02 13.09
C GLN A 284 10.51 7.26 14.51
N THR A 285 11.82 7.53 14.65
CA THR A 285 12.44 7.83 15.94
C THR A 285 12.01 9.21 16.45
N HIS A 286 11.83 10.17 15.53
CA HIS A 286 11.30 11.49 15.84
C HIS A 286 9.84 11.42 16.26
N THR A 287 9.01 10.65 15.56
CA THR A 287 7.60 10.40 15.91
C THR A 287 7.47 9.78 17.29
N LEU A 288 8.23 8.73 17.60
CA LEU A 288 8.23 8.12 18.93
C LEU A 288 8.70 9.06 20.04
N SER A 289 9.58 10.01 19.71
CA SER A 289 9.98 11.06 20.64
C SER A 289 8.81 12.01 20.93
N ALA A 290 8.07 12.42 19.90
CA ALA A 290 6.88 13.28 20.04
C ALA A 290 5.79 12.60 20.87
N ILE A 291 5.47 11.33 20.57
CA ILE A 291 4.52 10.51 21.35
C ILE A 291 4.94 10.46 22.83
N ALA A 292 6.23 10.27 23.11
CA ALA A 292 6.71 10.26 24.48
C ALA A 292 6.52 11.61 25.21
N GLU A 293 6.54 12.74 24.49
CA GLU A 293 6.29 14.05 25.09
C GLU A 293 4.83 14.26 25.42
N GLU A 294 3.95 13.93 24.46
CA GLU A 294 2.51 14.07 24.55
C GLU A 294 1.96 13.18 25.68
N ASP A 295 2.27 11.88 25.63
CA ASP A 295 1.69 10.88 26.52
C ASP A 295 2.30 10.87 27.91
N PHE A 296 3.60 11.18 28.03
CA PHE A 296 4.32 11.08 29.31
C PHE A 296 4.64 12.46 29.92
N GLY A 297 4.39 13.57 29.20
CA GLY A 297 4.58 14.94 29.68
C GLY A 297 6.04 15.35 29.85
N LEU A 298 6.93 14.82 29.02
CA LEU A 298 8.39 14.95 29.14
C LEU A 298 8.95 15.77 27.97
N THR A 299 9.82 16.74 28.26
CA THR A 299 10.40 17.63 27.24
C THR A 299 11.50 16.94 26.42
N LEU A 300 11.65 17.36 25.16
CA LEU A 300 12.55 17.03 24.02
C LEU A 300 14.03 16.74 24.26
N TYR A 301 14.46 16.63 25.51
CA TYR A 301 15.83 16.35 25.93
C TYR A 301 15.91 15.23 26.99
N GLY A 302 14.82 14.53 27.26
CA GLY A 302 14.79 13.31 28.08
C GLY A 302 15.24 12.07 27.31
N TYR A 303 16.55 11.93 27.05
CA TYR A 303 17.08 10.59 26.81
C TYR A 303 16.81 9.78 28.10
N PRO A 304 15.91 8.77 28.11
CA PRO A 304 15.63 7.84 27.00
C PRO A 304 14.12 7.47 26.81
N ASP A 305 13.21 8.44 26.71
CA ASP A 305 11.76 8.18 26.80
C ASP A 305 11.09 7.63 25.52
N HIS A 306 11.64 7.91 24.33
CA HIS A 306 11.14 7.34 23.06
C HIS A 306 11.16 5.79 23.04
N HIS A 307 12.08 5.15 23.78
CA HIS A 307 12.09 3.70 23.96
C HIS A 307 10.88 3.17 24.74
N SER A 308 10.34 3.97 25.68
CA SER A 308 9.10 3.60 26.38
C SER A 308 7.87 3.79 25.47
N ALA A 309 7.88 4.81 24.61
CA ALA A 309 6.84 4.99 23.59
C ALA A 309 6.87 3.83 22.59
N TYR A 310 8.07 3.40 22.15
CA TYR A 310 8.23 2.22 21.30
C TYR A 310 7.67 0.97 21.97
N GLY A 311 8.05 0.71 23.22
CA GLY A 311 7.53 -0.44 23.97
C GLY A 311 5.99 -0.43 24.11
N ARG A 312 5.36 0.75 24.24
CA ARG A 312 3.91 0.89 24.24
C ARG A 312 3.30 0.59 22.88
N ALA A 313 3.75 1.27 21.83
CA ALA A 313 3.21 1.09 20.48
C ALA A 313 3.35 -0.36 20.00
N ALA A 314 4.48 -1.01 20.34
CA ALA A 314 4.69 -2.41 20.01
C ALA A 314 3.73 -3.34 20.78
N VAL A 315 3.37 -3.01 22.03
CA VAL A 315 2.33 -3.75 22.78
C VAL A 315 0.97 -3.67 22.08
N ASP A 316 0.61 -2.51 21.54
CA ASP A 316 -0.67 -2.35 20.83
C ASP A 316 -0.75 -3.29 19.61
N MET A 317 0.33 -3.34 18.80
CA MET A 317 0.48 -4.32 17.72
C MET A 317 0.40 -5.77 18.24
N ALA A 318 1.13 -6.10 19.30
CA ALA A 318 1.19 -7.46 19.83
C ALA A 318 -0.19 -7.97 20.30
N LEU A 319 -1.03 -7.10 20.87
CA LEU A 319 -2.39 -7.46 21.29
C LEU A 319 -3.30 -7.79 20.10
N ILE A 320 -3.15 -7.10 18.97
CA ILE A 320 -3.88 -7.41 17.73
C ILE A 320 -3.43 -8.77 17.20
N LEU A 321 -2.12 -9.02 17.19
CA LEU A 321 -1.55 -10.28 16.72
C LEU A 321 -2.00 -11.46 17.59
N GLU A 322 -2.01 -11.33 18.93
CA GLU A 322 -2.52 -12.37 19.85
C GLU A 322 -4.00 -12.69 19.58
N ASP A 323 -4.81 -11.70 19.24
CA ASP A 323 -6.23 -11.89 18.90
C ASP A 323 -6.40 -12.60 17.56
N VAL A 324 -5.66 -12.19 16.52
CA VAL A 324 -5.70 -12.80 15.19
C VAL A 324 -5.23 -14.25 15.22
N PHE A 325 -4.15 -14.55 15.94
CA PHE A 325 -3.54 -15.88 16.04
C PHE A 325 -4.06 -16.70 17.23
N ALA A 326 -5.15 -16.30 17.90
CA ALA A 326 -5.63 -16.95 19.12
C ALA A 326 -5.91 -18.47 18.98
N ASP A 327 -6.31 -18.93 17.79
CA ASP A 327 -6.56 -20.35 17.49
C ASP A 327 -5.30 -21.12 17.05
N THR A 328 -4.22 -20.41 16.68
CA THR A 328 -2.93 -20.93 16.21
C THR A 328 -1.74 -20.19 16.82
N PRO A 329 -1.63 -20.11 18.16
CA PRO A 329 -0.60 -19.28 18.82
C PRO A 329 0.83 -19.77 18.54
N ASP A 330 1.01 -21.05 18.22
CA ASP A 330 2.32 -21.61 17.88
C ASP A 330 2.83 -21.14 16.50
N ALA A 331 2.01 -20.44 15.70
CA ALA A 331 2.37 -19.91 14.38
C ALA A 331 2.80 -18.42 14.41
N LEU A 332 2.78 -17.79 15.59
CA LEU A 332 3.14 -16.39 15.81
C LEU A 332 4.41 -16.30 16.65
N HIS A 333 5.30 -15.40 16.25
CA HIS A 333 6.44 -14.95 17.04
C HIS A 333 6.50 -13.42 17.03
N THR A 334 6.70 -12.78 18.19
CA THR A 334 6.78 -11.32 18.29
C THR A 334 8.16 -10.88 18.75
N THR A 335 8.68 -9.80 18.17
CA THR A 335 10.02 -9.30 18.47
C THR A 335 10.11 -7.77 18.57
N LEU A 336 11.07 -7.30 19.35
CA LEU A 336 11.37 -5.88 19.58
C LEU A 336 12.79 -5.56 19.13
N GLY A 337 12.95 -4.63 18.18
CA GLY A 337 14.27 -4.14 17.77
C GLY A 337 14.93 -3.31 18.87
N VAL A 338 16.21 -3.59 19.18
CA VAL A 338 16.98 -2.84 20.18
C VAL A 338 18.36 -2.41 19.65
N PHE A 339 18.91 -1.34 20.23
CA PHE A 339 20.23 -0.85 19.83
C PHE A 339 21.36 -1.59 20.56
N THR A 340 22.11 -2.44 19.86
CA THR A 340 23.25 -3.18 20.43
C THR A 340 24.32 -2.27 21.05
N GLY A 341 24.50 -1.06 20.52
CA GLY A 341 25.50 -0.10 21.00
C GLY A 341 25.23 0.47 22.39
N ASP A 342 23.98 0.39 22.87
CA ASP A 342 23.61 0.72 24.24
C ASP A 342 22.70 -0.37 24.84
N PRO A 343 23.29 -1.37 25.51
CA PRO A 343 22.54 -2.44 26.18
C PRO A 343 21.50 -1.93 27.19
N GLY A 344 21.64 -0.70 27.70
CA GLY A 344 20.66 -0.10 28.61
C GLY A 344 19.27 0.10 27.99
N THR A 345 19.19 0.16 26.65
CA THR A 345 17.93 0.31 25.91
C THR A 345 17.01 -0.90 26.07
N VAL A 346 17.58 -2.10 26.27
CA VAL A 346 16.83 -3.35 26.47
C VAL A 346 15.86 -3.24 27.65
N ASP A 347 16.34 -2.79 28.82
CA ASP A 347 15.51 -2.62 30.01
C ASP A 347 14.43 -1.54 29.82
N LEU A 348 14.74 -0.50 29.04
CA LEU A 348 13.83 0.61 28.81
C LEU A 348 12.69 0.23 27.89
N ILE A 349 12.95 -0.57 26.86
CA ILE A 349 11.94 -1.08 25.95
C ILE A 349 11.11 -2.17 26.65
N LEU A 350 11.76 -3.18 27.25
CA LEU A 350 11.08 -4.32 27.86
C LEU A 350 10.20 -3.94 29.06
N GLN A 351 10.50 -2.84 29.75
CA GLN A 351 9.68 -2.35 30.87
C GLN A 351 8.84 -1.12 30.54
N ALA A 352 9.19 -0.31 29.54
CA ALA A 352 8.56 0.98 29.25
C ALA A 352 8.24 1.80 30.52
N PRO A 353 9.25 2.15 31.35
CA PRO A 353 9.02 2.72 32.68
C PRO A 353 8.30 4.07 32.67
N SER A 354 8.44 4.85 31.60
CA SER A 354 7.77 6.16 31.46
C SER A 354 6.27 5.97 31.21
N TRP A 355 5.89 4.99 30.39
CA TRP A 355 4.50 4.58 30.23
C TRP A 355 3.91 4.03 31.54
N GLN A 356 4.62 3.13 32.22
CA GLN A 356 4.19 2.61 33.52
C GLN A 356 3.90 3.72 34.55
N ALA A 357 4.70 4.79 34.53
CA ALA A 357 4.55 5.90 35.45
C ALA A 357 3.41 6.85 35.07
N ALA A 358 3.22 7.10 33.78
CA ALA A 358 2.21 8.01 33.24
C ALA A 358 0.81 7.39 33.26
N ASP A 359 0.68 6.13 32.84
CA ASP A 359 -0.58 5.40 32.76
C ASP A 359 -0.48 4.00 33.40
N PRO A 360 -0.42 3.92 34.74
CA PRO A 360 -0.34 2.64 35.44
C PRO A 360 -1.63 1.80 35.36
N GLU A 361 -2.75 2.35 34.89
CA GLU A 361 -4.03 1.62 34.81
C GLU A 361 -4.12 0.78 33.53
N ASN A 362 -3.62 1.29 32.40
CA ASN A 362 -3.58 0.56 31.13
C ASN A 362 -2.21 -0.04 30.79
N TYR A 363 -1.19 0.18 31.62
CA TYR A 363 0.15 -0.38 31.42
C TYR A 363 0.16 -1.91 31.35
N ILE A 364 0.75 -2.42 30.27
CA ILE A 364 1.14 -3.82 30.10
C ILE A 364 2.66 -3.83 29.91
N ALA A 365 3.36 -4.70 30.63
CA ALA A 365 4.81 -4.79 30.48
C ALA A 365 5.14 -5.40 29.12
N PRO A 366 5.93 -4.74 28.25
CA PRO A 366 6.23 -5.28 26.91
C PRO A 366 6.79 -6.70 26.96
N HIS A 367 7.70 -6.99 27.89
CA HIS A 367 8.25 -8.34 28.07
C HIS A 367 7.23 -9.45 28.40
N SER A 368 5.95 -9.14 28.61
CA SER A 368 4.89 -10.14 28.84
C SER A 368 4.18 -10.60 27.57
N LEU A 369 4.38 -9.92 26.44
CA LEU A 369 3.77 -10.21 25.14
C LEU A 369 4.79 -10.50 24.02
N PHE A 370 6.08 -10.31 24.30
CA PHE A 370 7.15 -10.44 23.32
C PHE A 370 8.01 -11.67 23.58
N ASP A 371 8.22 -12.48 22.54
CA ASP A 371 9.03 -13.69 22.60
C ASP A 371 10.53 -13.38 22.61
N SER A 372 10.93 -12.33 21.89
CA SER A 372 12.34 -11.97 21.72
C SER A 372 12.62 -10.47 21.65
N VAL A 373 13.89 -10.11 21.85
CA VAL A 373 14.47 -8.85 21.41
C VAL A 373 15.47 -9.11 20.29
N ALA A 374 15.47 -8.25 19.29
CA ALA A 374 16.33 -8.36 18.15
C ALA A 374 17.49 -7.37 18.22
N VAL A 375 18.71 -7.86 17.95
CA VAL A 375 19.97 -7.09 17.99
C VAL A 375 20.73 -7.14 16.66
N THR A 376 21.69 -6.23 16.49
CA THR A 376 22.68 -6.32 15.42
C THR A 376 23.98 -6.97 15.87
N THR A 377 24.70 -7.59 14.94
CA THR A 377 26.04 -8.18 15.19
C THR A 377 27.18 -7.40 14.52
N TYR A 378 26.96 -6.11 14.27
CA TYR A 378 27.87 -5.24 13.56
C TYR A 378 29.25 -5.15 14.23
N PHE A 379 30.30 -5.42 13.44
CA PHE A 379 31.68 -5.27 13.89
C PHE A 379 32.52 -4.36 12.98
N GLY A 380 33.51 -3.72 13.60
CA GLY A 380 34.59 -2.97 12.96
C GLY A 380 34.28 -1.54 12.50
N GLY A 381 33.12 -0.97 12.87
CA GLY A 381 32.73 0.40 12.50
C GLY A 381 33.73 1.50 12.88
N SER A 382 34.51 1.31 13.95
CA SER A 382 35.48 2.31 14.43
C SER A 382 36.71 2.48 13.52
N ILE A 383 37.05 1.47 12.69
CA ILE A 383 38.30 1.45 11.91
C ILE A 383 38.37 2.63 10.93
N VAL A 384 37.25 2.93 10.29
CA VAL A 384 37.17 3.96 9.24
C VAL A 384 36.83 5.32 9.83
N LEU A 385 35.98 5.37 10.85
CA LEU A 385 35.53 6.62 11.48
C LEU A 385 36.67 7.31 12.23
N GLU A 386 37.56 6.56 12.88
CA GLU A 386 38.69 7.15 13.60
C GLU A 386 39.87 7.50 12.68
N ASP A 387 40.20 8.80 12.60
CA ASP A 387 41.32 9.31 11.79
C ASP A 387 42.64 8.55 12.00
N THR A 388 42.97 8.20 13.25
CA THR A 388 44.24 7.52 13.57
C THR A 388 44.26 6.09 13.05
N LEU A 389 43.17 5.34 13.23
CA LEU A 389 43.05 3.97 12.76
C LEU A 389 43.02 3.92 11.22
N ARG A 390 42.32 4.87 10.60
CA ARG A 390 42.30 5.04 9.15
C ARG A 390 43.70 5.32 8.58
N GLU A 391 44.46 6.23 9.20
CA GLU A 391 45.85 6.50 8.82
C GLU A 391 46.75 5.26 8.98
N GLU A 392 46.57 4.48 10.04
CA GLU A 392 47.31 3.23 10.27
C GLU A 392 47.00 2.17 9.20
N LEU A 393 45.73 2.01 8.83
CA LEU A 393 45.30 1.09 7.78
C LEU A 393 45.89 1.49 6.42
N ILE A 394 45.82 2.78 6.06
CA ILE A 394 46.44 3.32 4.83
C ILE A 394 47.95 3.03 4.84
N ALA A 395 48.63 3.22 5.98
CA ALA A 395 50.04 2.91 6.09
C ALA A 395 50.36 1.41 5.90
N GLN A 396 49.44 0.49 6.22
CA GLN A 396 49.58 -0.93 5.88
C GLN A 396 49.32 -1.20 4.40
N LEU A 397 48.33 -0.52 3.81
CA LEU A 397 48.00 -0.63 2.38
C LEU A 397 49.16 -0.15 1.49
N ASP A 398 49.87 0.90 1.93
CA ASP A 398 51.10 1.38 1.29
C ASP A 398 52.23 0.33 1.26
N ILE A 399 52.17 -0.68 2.14
CA ILE A 399 53.10 -1.82 2.12
C ILE A 399 52.59 -2.89 1.15
N SER A 400 51.37 -3.39 1.38
CA SER A 400 50.66 -4.37 0.52
C SER A 400 49.23 -4.61 0.99
N TYR A 401 48.39 -5.18 0.12
CA TYR A 401 47.07 -5.70 0.48
C TYR A 401 47.15 -6.70 1.66
N ASP A 402 48.00 -7.72 1.54
CA ASP A 402 48.13 -8.79 2.55
C ASP A 402 48.46 -8.25 3.95
N THR A 403 49.31 -7.22 4.04
CA THR A 403 49.66 -6.60 5.32
C THR A 403 48.52 -5.81 5.92
N ALA A 404 47.69 -5.15 5.10
CA ALA A 404 46.50 -4.45 5.57
C ALA A 404 45.40 -5.44 6.01
N ALA A 405 45.15 -6.47 5.22
CA ALA A 405 44.20 -7.54 5.56
C ALA A 405 44.60 -8.20 6.88
N SER A 406 45.86 -8.63 7.03
CA SER A 406 46.37 -9.21 8.28
C SER A 406 46.22 -8.27 9.48
N TRP A 407 46.57 -6.99 9.31
CA TRP A 407 46.47 -5.99 10.37
C TRP A 407 45.04 -5.77 10.85
N LEU A 408 44.08 -5.76 9.92
CA LEU A 408 42.67 -5.57 10.21
C LEU A 408 42.10 -6.83 10.89
N THR A 409 42.36 -8.02 10.34
CA THR A 409 41.93 -9.29 10.93
C THR A 409 42.48 -9.48 12.35
N GLU A 410 43.74 -9.11 12.60
CA GLU A 410 44.33 -9.17 13.94
C GLU A 410 43.61 -8.27 14.94
N ARG A 411 43.19 -7.06 14.54
CA ARG A 411 42.40 -6.14 15.39
C ARG A 411 40.99 -6.65 15.63
N MET A 412 40.33 -7.17 14.60
CA MET A 412 38.97 -7.71 14.72
C MET A 412 38.91 -8.96 15.60
N ARG A 413 40.05 -9.59 15.88
CA ARG A 413 40.19 -10.72 16.82
C ARG A 413 40.68 -10.33 18.20
N ASP A 414 41.09 -9.08 18.41
CA ASP A 414 41.64 -8.63 19.69
C ASP A 414 40.50 -8.27 20.65
N PRO A 415 40.30 -9.01 21.76
CA PRO A 415 39.22 -8.73 22.70
C PRO A 415 39.37 -7.38 23.43
N ASP A 416 40.54 -6.76 23.39
CA ASP A 416 40.77 -5.43 23.95
C ASP A 416 40.51 -4.31 22.92
N PHE A 417 40.18 -4.64 21.66
CA PHE A 417 39.90 -3.69 20.59
C PHE A 417 38.39 -3.43 20.46
N GLU A 418 38.01 -2.16 20.41
CA GLU A 418 36.63 -1.71 20.30
C GLU A 418 36.06 -2.01 18.90
N GLY A 419 34.83 -2.54 18.85
CA GLY A 419 34.18 -3.05 17.64
C GLY A 419 34.74 -4.37 17.13
N SER A 420 35.62 -5.07 17.88
CA SER A 420 36.10 -6.41 17.49
C SER A 420 35.03 -7.49 17.69
N VAL A 421 35.15 -8.62 16.99
CA VAL A 421 34.21 -9.74 17.11
C VAL A 421 34.08 -10.22 18.58
N PRO A 422 35.17 -10.42 19.35
CA PRO A 422 35.02 -10.80 20.76
C PRO A 422 34.32 -9.74 21.64
N GLN A 423 34.51 -8.45 21.37
CA GLN A 423 33.84 -7.40 22.14
C GLN A 423 32.34 -7.37 21.81
N VAL A 424 31.98 -7.48 20.54
CA VAL A 424 30.58 -7.58 20.10
C VAL A 424 29.92 -8.79 20.76
N LEU A 425 30.55 -9.96 20.75
CA LEU A 425 30.04 -11.16 21.42
C LEU A 425 29.84 -10.97 22.94
N GLU A 426 30.73 -10.26 23.64
CA GLU A 426 30.54 -9.97 25.07
C GLU A 426 29.40 -8.99 25.31
N THR A 427 29.19 -7.99 24.44
CA THR A 427 28.03 -7.09 24.49
C THR A 427 26.73 -7.87 24.27
N LEU A 428 26.70 -8.75 23.27
CA LEU A 428 25.55 -9.62 22.99
C LEU A 428 25.25 -10.55 24.17
N ARG A 429 26.28 -11.13 24.80
CA ARG A 429 26.12 -11.94 26.02
C ARG A 429 25.55 -11.14 27.19
N LEU A 430 25.92 -9.87 27.32
CA LEU A 430 25.34 -8.98 28.33
C LEU A 430 23.86 -8.70 28.04
N ILE A 431 23.50 -8.45 26.78
CA ILE A 431 22.09 -8.27 26.38
C ILE A 431 21.30 -9.55 26.65
N ASN A 432 21.86 -10.74 26.37
CA ASN A 432 21.28 -12.03 26.72
C ASN A 432 21.03 -12.16 28.23
N ASP A 433 22.06 -11.90 29.05
CA ASP A 433 21.96 -11.92 30.51
C ASP A 433 20.89 -10.92 31.03
N MET A 434 20.61 -9.83 30.29
CA MET A 434 19.57 -8.84 30.60
C MET A 434 18.18 -9.36 30.23
N ALA A 435 17.99 -9.82 28.99
CA ALA A 435 16.72 -10.35 28.47
C ALA A 435 16.26 -11.60 29.24
N ASP A 436 17.21 -12.47 29.65
CA ASP A 436 16.99 -13.63 30.52
C ASP A 436 16.28 -13.28 31.86
N ASN A 437 16.43 -12.05 32.37
CA ASN A 437 15.73 -11.63 33.59
C ASN A 437 14.21 -11.54 33.40
N TYR A 438 13.76 -11.41 32.15
CA TYR A 438 12.36 -11.33 31.76
C TYR A 438 11.86 -12.61 31.09
N GLY A 439 12.77 -13.52 30.70
CA GLY A 439 12.42 -14.75 29.97
C GLY A 439 12.09 -14.49 28.50
N VAL A 440 12.80 -13.52 27.91
CA VAL A 440 12.70 -13.09 26.51
C VAL A 440 13.99 -13.51 25.81
N ASP A 441 13.87 -14.10 24.63
CA ASP A 441 14.99 -14.60 23.83
C ASP A 441 15.75 -13.46 23.13
N VAL A 442 16.99 -13.70 22.70
CA VAL A 442 17.75 -12.73 21.89
C VAL A 442 18.04 -13.28 20.50
N ILE A 443 17.57 -12.57 19.47
CA ILE A 443 17.73 -12.92 18.06
C ILE A 443 18.46 -11.82 17.28
N ILE A 444 18.90 -12.11 16.05
CA ILE A 444 19.61 -11.15 15.20
C ILE A 444 18.64 -10.65 14.11
N TYR A 445 18.41 -9.33 14.02
CA TYR A 445 17.67 -8.75 12.88
C TYR A 445 18.58 -8.31 11.73
N GLU A 446 19.84 -7.94 12.02
CA GLU A 446 20.81 -7.56 11.01
C GLU A 446 22.22 -7.95 11.45
N GLY A 447 22.84 -8.86 10.70
CA GLY A 447 24.18 -9.34 11.01
C GLY A 447 25.17 -9.11 9.90
N GLY A 448 26.40 -8.75 10.30
CA GLY A 448 27.53 -8.73 9.38
C GLY A 448 28.59 -7.70 9.67
N GLN A 449 29.44 -7.51 8.66
CA GLN A 449 30.57 -6.62 8.71
C GLN A 449 30.14 -5.16 8.44
N HIS A 450 30.47 -4.25 9.35
CA HIS A 450 30.26 -2.80 9.21
C HIS A 450 31.61 -2.07 9.09
N ILE A 451 32.62 -2.79 8.61
CA ILE A 451 34.03 -2.38 8.62
C ILE A 451 34.33 -1.20 7.68
N HIS A 452 33.44 -0.93 6.74
CA HIS A 452 33.69 -0.10 5.57
C HIS A 452 32.83 1.19 5.55
N HIS A 453 32.15 1.53 6.65
CA HIS A 453 31.33 2.75 6.81
C HIS A 453 32.14 4.04 6.58
N LEU A 454 32.31 4.44 5.32
CA LEU A 454 33.07 5.62 4.89
C LEU A 454 32.23 6.91 4.93
N PHE A 455 31.03 6.88 5.50
CA PHE A 455 30.14 8.04 5.60
C PHE A 455 30.85 9.23 6.25
N GLY A 456 30.77 10.40 5.61
CA GLY A 456 31.34 11.64 6.13
C GLY A 456 32.87 11.70 6.16
N VAL A 457 33.58 10.74 5.56
CA VAL A 457 35.04 10.81 5.40
C VAL A 457 35.39 11.76 4.26
N GLU A 458 35.98 12.91 4.58
CA GLU A 458 36.46 13.86 3.57
C GLU A 458 37.79 13.41 2.93
N GLY A 459 37.87 13.43 1.60
CA GLY A 459 39.12 13.19 0.85
C GLY A 459 39.01 12.11 -0.22
N ASP A 460 40.15 11.71 -0.78
CA ASP A 460 40.21 10.59 -1.74
C ASP A 460 40.27 9.26 -0.96
N THR A 461 39.16 8.51 -1.00
CA THR A 461 38.98 7.22 -0.32
C THR A 461 39.11 6.01 -1.25
N SER A 462 39.48 6.22 -2.52
CA SER A 462 39.43 5.17 -3.56
C SER A 462 40.23 3.91 -3.19
N GLN A 463 41.42 4.07 -2.59
CA GLN A 463 42.25 2.94 -2.16
C GLN A 463 41.61 2.13 -1.01
N LEU A 464 40.84 2.79 -0.13
CA LEU A 464 40.13 2.13 0.96
C LEU A 464 38.93 1.35 0.43
N ILE A 465 38.18 1.95 -0.49
CA ILE A 465 37.03 1.30 -1.16
C ILE A 465 37.50 0.01 -1.86
N ASP A 466 38.55 0.10 -2.68
CA ASP A 466 39.14 -1.07 -3.36
C ASP A 466 39.57 -2.17 -2.39
N PHE A 467 40.17 -1.78 -1.26
CA PHE A 467 40.59 -2.71 -0.22
C PHE A 467 39.41 -3.41 0.43
N PHE A 468 38.39 -2.66 0.88
CA PHE A 468 37.26 -3.21 1.60
C PHE A 468 36.41 -4.11 0.73
N ILE A 469 36.16 -3.74 -0.53
CA ILE A 469 35.43 -4.59 -1.47
C ILE A 469 36.10 -5.97 -1.59
N GLN A 470 37.43 -6.03 -1.64
CA GLN A 470 38.14 -7.31 -1.68
C GLN A 470 38.17 -8.00 -0.30
N TYR A 471 38.38 -7.25 0.78
CA TYR A 471 38.54 -7.79 2.12
C TYR A 471 37.27 -8.50 2.62
N VAL A 472 36.10 -7.92 2.41
CA VAL A 472 34.81 -8.47 2.87
C VAL A 472 34.45 -9.80 2.17
N ARG A 473 35.09 -10.09 1.05
CA ARG A 473 34.94 -11.31 0.24
C ARG A 473 36.10 -12.29 0.42
N SER A 474 36.99 -12.06 1.38
CA SER A 474 38.24 -12.83 1.53
C SER A 474 38.14 -13.95 2.57
N ASP A 475 39.12 -14.87 2.54
CA ASP A 475 39.31 -15.89 3.58
C ASP A 475 39.47 -15.28 4.99
N ASP A 476 40.07 -14.08 5.07
CA ASP A 476 40.23 -13.35 6.33
C ASP A 476 38.86 -12.99 6.93
N MET A 477 37.95 -12.46 6.10
CA MET A 477 36.59 -12.14 6.54
C MET A 477 35.79 -13.39 6.89
N ALA A 478 35.87 -14.44 6.07
CA ALA A 478 35.25 -15.74 6.39
C ALA A 478 35.71 -16.22 7.78
N SER A 479 37.00 -16.08 8.09
CA SER A 479 37.54 -16.47 9.39
C SER A 479 37.09 -15.60 10.58
N LEU A 480 36.56 -14.41 10.35
CA LEU A 480 35.89 -13.58 11.37
C LEU A 480 34.44 -14.01 11.55
N TYR A 481 33.72 -14.26 10.45
CA TYR A 481 32.37 -14.80 10.48
C TYR A 481 32.30 -16.19 11.14
N GLN A 482 33.32 -17.04 10.96
CA GLN A 482 33.40 -18.30 11.70
C GLN A 482 33.44 -18.07 13.22
N GLN A 483 34.21 -17.09 13.68
CA GLN A 483 34.29 -16.76 15.11
C GLN A 483 32.97 -16.17 15.62
N LEU A 484 32.32 -15.32 14.83
CA LEU A 484 31.01 -14.76 15.16
C LEU A 484 29.95 -15.86 15.24
N TRP A 485 29.94 -16.79 14.28
CA TRP A 485 29.06 -17.96 14.25
C TRP A 485 29.24 -18.84 15.49
N GLU A 486 30.48 -19.26 15.76
CA GLU A 486 30.80 -20.11 16.91
C GLU A 486 30.45 -19.44 18.25
N GLY A 487 30.68 -18.12 18.35
CA GLY A 487 30.37 -17.36 19.55
C GLY A 487 28.88 -17.20 19.78
N TRP A 488 28.12 -16.84 18.75
CA TRP A 488 26.67 -16.71 18.84
C TRP A 488 25.99 -18.05 19.10
N ALA A 489 26.43 -19.13 18.44
CA ALA A 489 25.88 -20.47 18.67
C ALA A 489 26.14 -21.00 20.09
N GLU A 490 26.96 -20.34 20.91
CA GLU A 490 27.16 -20.68 22.31
C GLU A 490 26.02 -20.19 23.22
N PHE A 491 25.38 -19.06 22.89
CA PHE A 491 24.44 -18.40 23.81
C PHE A 491 23.23 -17.71 23.16
N GLY A 492 23.22 -17.48 21.85
CA GLY A 492 22.14 -16.77 21.18
C GLY A 492 20.97 -17.68 20.85
N ASP A 493 19.77 -17.09 20.81
CA ASP A 493 18.49 -17.80 20.75
C ASP A 493 17.84 -17.75 19.36
N GLY A 494 18.63 -17.55 18.31
CA GLY A 494 18.10 -17.45 16.94
C GLY A 494 19.13 -17.72 15.85
N PRO A 495 18.68 -17.69 14.58
CA PRO A 495 19.54 -17.95 13.43
C PRO A 495 20.59 -16.85 13.21
N GLN A 496 21.54 -17.15 12.33
CA GLN A 496 22.55 -16.21 11.87
C GLN A 496 22.03 -15.36 10.72
N MET A 497 21.37 -14.25 11.04
CA MET A 497 20.85 -13.34 10.03
C MET A 497 21.96 -12.56 9.33
N GLN A 498 21.94 -12.54 8.01
CA GLN A 498 22.78 -11.68 7.18
C GLN A 498 22.03 -10.40 6.83
N PHE A 499 22.76 -9.27 6.77
CA PHE A 499 22.23 -7.96 6.38
C PHE A 499 21.59 -7.95 4.98
N GLY A 500 22.12 -8.75 4.06
CA GLY A 500 21.63 -8.80 2.69
C GLY A 500 22.03 -10.12 2.03
N ASP A 501 21.20 -10.58 1.11
CA ASP A 501 21.44 -11.75 0.26
C ASP A 501 22.37 -11.39 -0.93
N VAL A 502 21.84 -10.76 -1.99
CA VAL A 502 22.57 -10.42 -3.22
C VAL A 502 22.46 -8.91 -3.45
N ALA A 503 23.55 -8.18 -3.25
CA ALA A 503 23.54 -6.71 -3.39
C ALA A 503 24.78 -6.19 -4.10
N GLY A 504 24.58 -5.15 -4.90
CA GLY A 504 25.67 -4.49 -5.62
C GLY A 504 26.71 -3.91 -4.66
N VAL A 505 27.92 -3.72 -5.16
CA VAL A 505 28.94 -2.94 -4.44
C VAL A 505 28.87 -1.48 -4.87
N GLY A 506 29.13 -0.58 -3.94
CA GLY A 506 29.20 0.85 -4.22
C GLY A 506 30.39 1.53 -3.53
N ASP A 507 30.41 2.86 -3.62
CA ASP A 507 31.41 3.69 -2.95
C ASP A 507 31.36 3.60 -1.42
N TRP A 508 30.26 3.04 -0.90
CA TRP A 508 30.01 2.77 0.50
C TRP A 508 30.15 1.29 0.85
N GLY A 509 30.78 0.47 -0.01
CA GLY A 509 31.14 -0.93 0.27
C GLY A 509 30.18 -2.00 -0.28
N SER A 510 30.23 -3.19 0.33
CA SER A 510 29.51 -4.40 -0.09
C SER A 510 28.63 -4.89 1.05
N TRP A 511 27.31 -4.75 0.90
CA TRP A 511 26.34 -5.05 1.95
C TRP A 511 25.82 -6.49 1.87
N GLY A 512 25.52 -6.96 0.66
CA GLY A 512 25.06 -8.33 0.42
C GLY A 512 26.11 -9.37 0.75
N LEU A 513 25.66 -10.58 1.10
CA LEU A 513 26.52 -11.76 1.22
C LEU A 513 27.24 -12.05 -0.10
N ARG A 514 26.49 -11.91 -1.19
CA ARG A 514 26.92 -12.03 -2.59
C ARG A 514 26.71 -10.71 -3.33
N SER A 515 27.46 -10.51 -4.41
CA SER A 515 27.35 -9.29 -5.25
C SER A 515 26.71 -9.53 -6.61
N SER A 516 26.48 -10.79 -6.99
CA SER A 516 25.77 -11.22 -8.19
C SER A 516 25.21 -12.62 -7.99
N LEU A 517 24.31 -13.06 -8.88
CA LEU A 517 23.75 -14.41 -8.84
C LEU A 517 24.79 -15.53 -9.02
N THR A 518 25.96 -15.20 -9.55
CA THR A 518 27.06 -16.16 -9.78
C THR A 518 28.26 -15.90 -8.86
N ASP A 519 28.11 -15.06 -7.85
CA ASP A 519 29.20 -14.72 -6.95
C ASP A 519 29.48 -15.81 -5.91
N GLU A 520 30.53 -16.57 -6.15
CA GLU A 520 31.14 -17.45 -5.16
C GLU A 520 32.30 -16.74 -4.45
N ASN A 521 32.15 -16.50 -3.15
CA ASN A 521 33.21 -15.93 -2.31
C ASN A 521 33.40 -16.73 -1.00
N PRO A 522 34.62 -16.77 -0.43
CA PRO A 522 34.92 -17.47 0.82
C PRO A 522 33.95 -17.26 1.99
N ARG A 523 33.38 -16.06 2.16
CA ARG A 523 32.42 -15.77 3.23
C ARG A 523 31.09 -16.48 2.98
N ALA A 524 30.55 -16.37 1.76
CA ALA A 524 29.33 -17.06 1.36
C ALA A 524 29.48 -18.58 1.48
N VAL A 525 30.56 -19.14 0.91
CA VAL A 525 30.84 -20.59 0.97
C VAL A 525 30.92 -21.11 2.41
N LEU A 526 31.60 -20.36 3.30
CA LEU A 526 31.68 -20.75 4.70
C LEU A 526 30.30 -20.78 5.37
N LEU A 527 29.46 -19.76 5.15
CA LEU A 527 28.14 -19.70 5.76
C LEU A 527 27.22 -20.81 5.24
N ASP A 528 27.27 -21.11 3.94
CA ASP A 528 26.54 -22.25 3.35
C ASP A 528 27.00 -23.58 3.99
N GLU A 529 28.32 -23.77 4.17
CA GLU A 529 28.90 -24.95 4.83
C GLU A 529 28.46 -25.06 6.30
N LEU A 530 28.52 -23.95 7.05
CA LEU A 530 28.12 -23.92 8.46
C LEU A 530 26.63 -24.18 8.63
N ASN A 531 25.78 -23.65 7.74
CA ASN A 531 24.35 -23.88 7.71
C ASN A 531 24.02 -25.37 7.49
N ALA A 532 24.70 -26.02 6.54
CA ALA A 532 24.52 -27.45 6.26
C ALA A 532 25.05 -28.37 7.37
N GLU A 533 26.06 -27.94 8.14
CA GLU A 533 26.69 -28.76 9.18
C GLU A 533 26.16 -28.51 10.60
N THR A 534 25.48 -27.38 10.83
CA THR A 534 25.03 -26.94 12.14
C THR A 534 23.49 -26.86 12.17
N PRO A 535 22.82 -27.87 12.73
CA PRO A 535 21.38 -27.79 13.02
C PRO A 535 21.07 -26.66 14.00
N ALA A 536 19.81 -26.23 14.07
CA ALA A 536 19.38 -25.18 14.98
C ALA A 536 19.77 -25.53 16.44
N TRP A 537 20.38 -24.58 17.14
CA TRP A 537 20.84 -24.77 18.53
C TRP A 537 19.90 -24.17 19.58
N TRP A 538 18.98 -23.29 19.17
CA TRP A 538 18.04 -22.60 20.06
C TRP A 538 16.71 -23.33 20.20
N GLU A 539 16.28 -24.11 19.19
CA GLU A 539 15.00 -24.83 19.20
C GLU A 539 15.05 -26.20 18.49
N ASP A 540 13.98 -27.00 18.66
CA ASP A 540 13.81 -28.33 18.05
C ASP A 540 12.60 -28.31 17.10
N ARG A 541 12.74 -27.55 16.00
CA ARG A 541 11.72 -27.38 14.96
C ARG A 541 12.11 -27.97 13.61
N GLY A 542 13.29 -28.57 13.43
CA GLY A 542 13.66 -29.15 12.13
C GLY A 542 12.65 -30.17 11.58
N GLY A 543 12.53 -30.26 10.26
CA GLY A 543 11.59 -31.16 9.58
C GLY A 543 11.44 -30.88 8.09
N GLU A 544 10.43 -31.51 7.50
CA GLU A 544 10.10 -31.38 6.07
C GLU A 544 9.55 -29.99 5.70
N HIS A 545 9.09 -29.17 6.66
CA HIS A 545 8.57 -27.82 6.39
C HIS A 545 9.65 -26.77 6.11
N PHE A 546 10.92 -27.07 6.40
CA PHE A 546 12.07 -26.26 5.95
C PHE A 546 12.67 -26.76 4.63
N GLN A 547 12.05 -27.78 4.05
CA GLN A 547 12.45 -28.36 2.78
C GLN A 547 11.44 -27.94 1.72
N HIS A 548 11.91 -27.83 0.49
CA HIS A 548 11.10 -27.31 -0.62
C HIS A 548 10.95 -28.35 -1.73
N GLY A 549 10.04 -28.06 -2.67
CA GLY A 549 9.82 -28.89 -3.84
C GLY A 549 10.93 -28.80 -4.88
N VAL A 550 10.64 -29.28 -6.09
CA VAL A 550 11.58 -29.35 -7.22
C VAL A 550 11.19 -28.41 -8.35
N TYR A 551 12.22 -27.83 -8.98
CA TYR A 551 12.12 -27.20 -10.28
C TYR A 551 12.61 -28.19 -11.34
N LEU A 552 11.71 -28.75 -12.13
CA LEU A 552 12.02 -29.69 -13.21
C LEU A 552 11.68 -29.07 -14.56
N SER A 553 12.64 -29.13 -15.49
CA SER A 553 12.47 -28.71 -16.87
C SER A 553 12.82 -29.84 -17.84
N GLY A 554 11.95 -30.03 -18.83
CA GLY A 554 11.95 -31.10 -19.81
C GLY A 554 12.72 -30.82 -21.10
N GLY A 555 12.71 -31.82 -21.97
CA GLY A 555 13.32 -31.80 -23.29
C GLY A 555 12.33 -31.49 -24.42
N ALA A 556 12.60 -32.06 -25.59
CA ALA A 556 11.72 -31.98 -26.76
C ALA A 556 11.15 -33.36 -27.13
N GLU A 557 11.19 -34.31 -26.19
CA GLU A 557 10.83 -35.71 -26.37
C GLU A 557 9.89 -36.13 -25.24
N ASP A 558 9.02 -37.11 -25.48
CA ASP A 558 8.09 -37.63 -24.47
C ASP A 558 8.78 -38.08 -23.16
N GLU A 559 8.44 -37.44 -22.05
CA GLU A 559 9.01 -37.60 -20.73
C GLU A 559 7.94 -37.86 -19.65
N GLN A 560 8.40 -38.16 -18.43
CA GLN A 560 7.54 -38.33 -17.27
C GLN A 560 8.09 -37.52 -16.11
N PHE A 561 7.27 -36.63 -15.58
CA PHE A 561 7.58 -35.77 -14.46
C PHE A 561 6.86 -36.27 -13.21
N THR A 562 7.53 -36.17 -12.08
CA THR A 562 6.96 -36.56 -10.78
C THR A 562 7.49 -35.61 -9.74
N GLY A 563 6.61 -34.78 -9.19
CA GLY A 563 6.87 -33.85 -8.12
C GLY A 563 7.06 -34.52 -6.77
N THR A 564 7.17 -33.68 -5.75
CA THR A 564 7.35 -33.99 -4.34
C THR A 564 5.99 -33.98 -3.62
N HIS A 565 5.92 -33.45 -2.40
CA HIS A 565 4.68 -33.20 -1.70
C HIS A 565 4.64 -31.78 -1.11
N ALA A 566 5.53 -30.94 -1.62
CA ALA A 566 5.59 -29.50 -1.46
C ALA A 566 5.50 -28.90 -2.88
N GLU A 567 5.35 -27.60 -2.94
CA GLU A 567 5.22 -26.78 -4.13
C GLU A 567 6.31 -27.08 -5.19
N ASP A 568 5.89 -27.60 -6.35
CA ASP A 568 6.79 -27.92 -7.45
C ASP A 568 6.54 -27.08 -8.71
N TYR A 569 7.60 -26.85 -9.48
CA TYR A 569 7.52 -26.32 -10.85
C TYR A 569 7.87 -27.42 -11.84
N LEU A 570 6.89 -27.84 -12.64
CA LEU A 570 7.00 -28.97 -13.56
C LEU A 570 6.78 -28.50 -14.99
N ILE A 571 7.88 -28.22 -15.69
CA ILE A 571 7.89 -27.64 -17.03
C ILE A 571 8.31 -28.70 -18.03
N ALA A 572 7.38 -29.22 -18.84
CA ALA A 572 7.64 -30.33 -19.75
C ALA A 572 8.25 -29.89 -21.10
N SER A 573 8.01 -28.64 -21.50
CA SER A 573 8.52 -28.00 -22.73
C SER A 573 8.03 -28.61 -24.05
N GLY A 574 8.41 -29.83 -24.41
CA GLY A 574 7.88 -30.44 -25.63
C GLY A 574 8.04 -31.95 -25.68
N GLY A 575 7.14 -32.60 -26.42
CA GLY A 575 6.89 -34.03 -26.29
C GLY A 575 5.41 -34.24 -26.02
N ASP A 576 4.94 -35.49 -25.97
CA ASP A 576 3.65 -35.79 -25.33
C ASP A 576 3.95 -36.36 -23.93
N ASP A 577 3.80 -35.53 -22.91
CA ASP A 577 4.35 -35.72 -21.57
C ASP A 577 3.32 -36.20 -20.53
N ILE A 578 3.79 -36.90 -19.50
CA ILE A 578 2.97 -37.32 -18.36
C ILE A 578 3.50 -36.66 -17.09
N ILE A 579 2.67 -35.85 -16.44
CA ILE A 579 3.06 -35.01 -15.31
C ILE A 579 2.24 -35.38 -14.09
N ALA A 580 2.89 -35.55 -12.94
CA ALA A 580 2.23 -35.78 -11.67
C ALA A 580 2.86 -34.88 -10.61
N GLY A 581 2.15 -33.85 -10.18
CA GLY A 581 2.56 -32.93 -9.11
C GLY A 581 2.70 -33.64 -7.76
N HIS A 582 1.58 -34.20 -7.31
CA HIS A 582 1.38 -34.99 -6.09
C HIS A 582 0.91 -34.22 -4.86
N GLY A 583 1.68 -33.35 -4.23
CA GLY A 583 1.26 -32.67 -2.99
C GLY A 583 1.88 -31.30 -2.91
N GLY A 584 1.25 -30.37 -2.18
CA GLY A 584 1.59 -28.95 -2.29
C GLY A 584 0.72 -28.27 -3.34
N ASN A 585 0.94 -26.98 -3.58
CA ASN A 585 0.35 -26.27 -4.71
C ASN A 585 1.34 -26.28 -5.89
N ASP A 586 1.08 -27.06 -6.93
CA ASP A 586 2.04 -27.25 -8.02
C ASP A 586 1.76 -26.35 -9.24
N TRP A 587 2.83 -25.96 -9.93
CA TRP A 587 2.77 -25.18 -11.18
C TRP A 587 3.25 -26.01 -12.36
N ILE A 588 2.32 -26.36 -13.24
CA ILE A 588 2.51 -27.34 -14.31
C ILE A 588 2.38 -26.69 -15.68
N HIS A 589 3.37 -26.91 -16.54
CA HIS A 589 3.37 -26.49 -17.93
C HIS A 589 3.62 -27.68 -18.87
N GLY A 590 2.61 -28.10 -19.64
CA GLY A 590 2.75 -29.22 -20.59
C GLY A 590 3.59 -28.89 -21.82
N GLY A 591 3.64 -27.61 -22.21
CA GLY A 591 4.53 -27.16 -23.29
C GLY A 591 3.86 -27.24 -24.65
N THR A 592 4.61 -27.71 -25.66
CA THR A 592 4.19 -27.73 -27.07
C THR A 592 3.65 -29.08 -27.55
N GLY A 593 3.46 -30.03 -26.63
CA GLY A 593 2.81 -31.30 -26.91
C GLY A 593 1.39 -31.17 -27.43
N GLU A 594 0.85 -32.25 -28.00
CA GLU A 594 -0.57 -32.29 -28.38
C GLU A 594 -1.36 -33.30 -27.52
N GLN A 595 -0.69 -34.01 -26.60
CA GLN A 595 -1.29 -35.02 -25.75
C GLN A 595 -0.68 -35.06 -24.33
N ASP A 596 -0.33 -33.90 -23.79
CA ASP A 596 0.17 -33.78 -22.43
C ASP A 596 -0.92 -34.16 -21.42
N GLU A 597 -0.54 -34.91 -20.39
CA GLU A 597 -1.45 -35.52 -19.42
C GLU A 597 -1.01 -35.25 -17.97
N ALA A 598 -1.83 -34.53 -17.20
CA ALA A 598 -1.65 -34.35 -15.76
C ALA A 598 -2.41 -35.42 -14.97
N LEU A 599 -1.74 -36.06 -14.00
CA LEU A 599 -2.23 -37.19 -13.23
C LEU A 599 -2.58 -36.82 -11.79
N PHE A 600 -3.82 -37.11 -11.40
CA PHE A 600 -4.35 -36.90 -10.05
C PHE A 600 -4.62 -38.22 -9.32
N SER A 601 -4.23 -38.32 -8.06
CA SER A 601 -4.31 -39.58 -7.30
C SER A 601 -5.70 -39.90 -6.73
N GLY A 602 -6.59 -38.91 -6.69
CA GLY A 602 -7.99 -39.02 -6.27
C GLY A 602 -8.96 -39.32 -7.40
N ASN A 603 -10.24 -39.51 -7.08
CA ASN A 603 -11.28 -39.66 -8.10
C ASN A 603 -11.70 -38.27 -8.60
N ARG A 604 -12.29 -38.18 -9.80
CA ARG A 604 -12.69 -36.88 -10.38
C ARG A 604 -13.58 -36.04 -9.46
N ALA A 605 -14.44 -36.68 -8.66
CA ALA A 605 -15.37 -36.00 -7.75
C ALA A 605 -14.70 -35.38 -6.51
N ASP A 606 -13.43 -35.70 -6.26
CA ASP A 606 -12.65 -35.19 -5.13
C ASP A 606 -12.01 -33.81 -5.46
N TYR A 607 -12.16 -33.32 -6.70
CA TYR A 607 -11.53 -32.08 -7.17
C TYR A 607 -12.52 -31.05 -7.69
N LEU A 608 -12.28 -29.79 -7.35
CA LEU A 608 -12.85 -28.63 -8.02
C LEU A 608 -11.91 -28.21 -9.16
N ILE A 609 -12.46 -27.96 -10.34
CA ILE A 609 -11.68 -27.49 -11.50
C ILE A 609 -12.30 -26.19 -11.97
N GLN A 610 -11.48 -25.14 -12.07
CA GLN A 610 -11.87 -23.81 -12.49
C GLN A 610 -10.93 -23.33 -13.58
N TYR A 611 -11.48 -22.69 -14.61
CA TYR A 611 -10.67 -21.92 -15.53
C TYR A 611 -10.30 -20.58 -14.88
N ASP A 612 -9.07 -20.15 -15.10
CA ASP A 612 -8.52 -18.91 -14.58
C ASP A 612 -7.52 -18.37 -15.62
N VAL A 613 -7.07 -17.12 -15.44
CA VAL A 613 -6.02 -16.51 -16.26
C VAL A 613 -4.96 -15.98 -15.31
N ARG A 614 -3.71 -16.42 -15.50
CA ARG A 614 -2.56 -15.95 -14.72
C ARG A 614 -1.47 -15.50 -15.67
N ASN A 615 -0.86 -14.35 -15.40
CA ASN A 615 0.20 -13.79 -16.25
C ASN A 615 -0.22 -13.67 -17.73
N GLY A 616 -1.50 -13.35 -17.99
CA GLY A 616 -2.05 -13.29 -19.35
C GLY A 616 -2.30 -14.64 -20.02
N VAL A 617 -2.06 -15.76 -19.32
CA VAL A 617 -2.21 -17.13 -19.83
C VAL A 617 -3.42 -17.82 -19.22
N GLY A 618 -4.32 -18.26 -20.09
CA GLY A 618 -5.47 -19.09 -19.70
C GLY A 618 -5.05 -20.50 -19.32
N GLY A 619 -5.52 -20.97 -18.18
CA GLY A 619 -5.22 -22.29 -17.64
C GLY A 619 -6.34 -22.83 -16.77
N VAL A 620 -6.07 -23.92 -16.06
CA VAL A 620 -7.02 -24.48 -15.09
C VAL A 620 -6.38 -24.61 -13.71
N SER A 621 -7.12 -24.17 -12.70
CA SER A 621 -6.86 -24.47 -11.30
C SER A 621 -7.56 -25.77 -10.95
N VAL A 622 -6.84 -26.73 -10.36
CA VAL A 622 -7.35 -28.02 -9.89
C VAL A 622 -7.13 -28.13 -8.38
N GLN A 623 -8.20 -27.92 -7.62
CA GLN A 623 -8.17 -27.94 -6.17
C GLN A 623 -8.64 -29.29 -5.61
N ASP A 624 -7.81 -29.94 -4.80
CA ASP A 624 -8.16 -31.10 -4.01
C ASP A 624 -9.03 -30.72 -2.81
N LEU A 625 -10.26 -31.25 -2.76
CA LEU A 625 -11.22 -30.97 -1.69
C LEU A 625 -11.11 -31.98 -0.52
N SER A 626 -10.13 -32.88 -0.56
CA SER A 626 -9.95 -33.91 0.47
C SER A 626 -9.22 -33.39 1.71
N ASP A 627 -9.56 -33.94 2.87
CA ASP A 627 -8.93 -33.59 4.16
C ASP A 627 -7.57 -34.28 4.38
N GLY A 628 -6.95 -34.82 3.32
CA GLY A 628 -5.68 -35.56 3.39
C GLY A 628 -5.72 -36.86 4.22
N SER A 629 -6.87 -37.28 4.75
CA SER A 629 -6.94 -38.39 5.71
C SER A 629 -6.86 -39.79 5.06
N LEU A 630 -7.10 -39.87 3.74
CA LEU A 630 -7.17 -41.11 2.98
C LEU A 630 -6.11 -41.23 1.86
N ARG A 631 -5.51 -40.10 1.45
CA ARG A 631 -4.47 -39.97 0.42
C ARG A 631 -3.69 -38.67 0.63
N ILE A 632 -2.59 -38.47 -0.10
CA ILE A 632 -1.85 -37.19 -0.12
C ILE A 632 -2.85 -36.11 -0.55
N ASN A 633 -2.90 -35.01 0.20
CA ASN A 633 -3.62 -33.82 -0.21
C ASN A 633 -2.80 -33.17 -1.33
N GLU A 634 -3.39 -33.10 -2.52
CA GLU A 634 -2.72 -32.56 -3.71
C GLU A 634 -2.89 -31.05 -3.86
N GLY A 635 -3.38 -30.35 -2.82
CA GLY A 635 -3.42 -28.89 -2.79
C GLY A 635 -4.25 -28.27 -3.92
N THR A 636 -3.80 -27.12 -4.42
CA THR A 636 -4.38 -26.40 -5.55
C THR A 636 -3.34 -26.22 -6.64
N ASP A 637 -3.45 -27.01 -7.70
CA ASP A 637 -2.50 -27.02 -8.80
C ASP A 637 -2.93 -26.06 -9.91
N TRP A 638 -1.97 -25.31 -10.47
CA TRP A 638 -2.15 -24.48 -11.65
C TRP A 638 -1.56 -25.17 -12.89
N ILE A 639 -2.37 -25.29 -13.94
CA ILE A 639 -2.03 -26.10 -15.11
C ILE A 639 -2.26 -25.31 -16.39
N VAL A 640 -1.21 -25.20 -17.20
CA VAL A 640 -1.22 -24.59 -18.52
C VAL A 640 -0.57 -25.52 -19.55
N GLY A 641 -1.00 -25.42 -20.81
CA GLY A 641 -0.44 -26.20 -21.91
C GLY A 641 -0.59 -27.73 -21.75
N VAL A 642 -1.56 -28.21 -20.99
CA VAL A 642 -1.88 -29.65 -20.84
C VAL A 642 -3.22 -29.96 -21.52
N GLU A 643 -3.33 -31.08 -22.23
CA GLU A 643 -4.60 -31.45 -22.88
C GLU A 643 -5.53 -32.27 -21.98
N PHE A 644 -4.97 -33.17 -21.16
CA PHE A 644 -5.75 -34.18 -20.44
C PHE A 644 -5.51 -34.14 -18.93
N LEU A 645 -6.60 -34.21 -18.16
CA LEU A 645 -6.57 -34.42 -16.71
C LEU A 645 -7.09 -35.83 -16.41
N SER A 646 -6.25 -36.66 -15.78
CA SER A 646 -6.54 -38.08 -15.54
C SER A 646 -6.63 -38.41 -14.06
N PHE A 647 -7.70 -39.10 -13.67
CA PHE A 647 -8.04 -39.38 -12.26
C PHE A 647 -8.00 -40.87 -11.93
N ALA A 648 -7.84 -41.22 -10.65
CA ALA A 648 -7.71 -42.60 -10.19
C ALA A 648 -8.93 -43.51 -10.45
N ASP A 649 -10.12 -42.96 -10.67
CA ASP A 649 -11.32 -43.73 -11.08
C ASP A 649 -11.35 -44.07 -12.57
N GLY A 650 -10.36 -43.59 -13.34
CA GLY A 650 -10.24 -43.75 -14.78
C GLY A 650 -11.03 -42.73 -15.59
N THR A 651 -11.57 -41.69 -14.96
CA THR A 651 -12.12 -40.51 -15.65
C THR A 651 -10.98 -39.70 -16.26
N ILE A 652 -11.23 -39.14 -17.45
CA ILE A 652 -10.31 -38.25 -18.14
C ILE A 652 -11.14 -37.04 -18.59
N ASP A 653 -10.73 -35.86 -18.16
CA ASP A 653 -11.29 -34.59 -18.62
C ASP A 653 -10.37 -34.00 -19.69
N LEU A 654 -10.97 -33.44 -20.75
CA LEU A 654 -10.24 -32.73 -21.79
C LEU A 654 -10.29 -31.23 -21.44
N ILE A 655 -9.14 -30.59 -21.28
CA ILE A 655 -9.09 -29.20 -20.79
C ILE A 655 -9.88 -28.26 -21.74
N SER A 656 -9.79 -28.47 -23.06
CA SER A 656 -10.57 -27.69 -24.04
C SER A 656 -12.10 -27.77 -23.93
N GLU A 657 -12.67 -28.66 -23.11
CA GLU A 657 -14.12 -28.74 -22.84
C GLU A 657 -14.57 -27.83 -21.68
N PHE A 658 -13.64 -27.23 -20.94
CA PHE A 658 -13.98 -26.21 -19.93
C PHE A 658 -14.34 -24.89 -20.64
N PRO A 659 -15.50 -24.29 -20.29
CA PRO A 659 -16.00 -23.10 -20.97
C PRO A 659 -15.14 -21.89 -20.63
N GLU A 660 -14.10 -21.66 -21.44
CA GLU A 660 -13.46 -20.38 -21.82
C GLU A 660 -12.22 -20.57 -22.71
N LEU A 661 -11.75 -21.80 -22.92
CA LEU A 661 -10.60 -22.13 -23.81
C LEU A 661 -10.87 -22.02 -25.32
N ALA A 662 -11.93 -21.31 -25.73
CA ALA A 662 -12.36 -21.23 -27.12
C ALA A 662 -12.13 -19.87 -27.80
N THR A 663 -11.08 -19.10 -27.47
CA THR A 663 -10.62 -18.03 -28.36
C THR A 663 -9.14 -17.66 -28.20
N THR A 664 -8.28 -18.18 -29.09
CA THR A 664 -7.04 -17.49 -29.50
C THR A 664 -6.96 -17.40 -31.03
N ALA A 665 -7.47 -16.29 -31.57
CA ALA A 665 -6.99 -15.56 -32.75
C ALA A 665 -7.92 -14.37 -33.03
N PRO A 666 -7.41 -13.12 -33.15
CA PRO A 666 -8.25 -11.95 -33.34
C PRO A 666 -8.85 -11.96 -34.75
N THR A 667 -10.18 -11.88 -34.85
CA THR A 667 -10.84 -11.43 -36.08
C THR A 667 -11.84 -10.30 -35.78
N PRO A 668 -11.95 -9.30 -36.66
CA PRO A 668 -12.59 -8.04 -36.36
C PRO A 668 -14.10 -8.19 -36.19
N ILE A 669 -14.66 -7.55 -35.17
CA ILE A 669 -16.11 -7.44 -34.95
C ILE A 669 -16.74 -6.71 -36.15
N ILE A 670 -17.65 -7.41 -36.85
CA ILE A 670 -18.64 -6.80 -37.74
C ILE A 670 -20.01 -7.06 -37.12
N ILE A 671 -20.67 -5.99 -36.69
CA ILE A 671 -22.05 -6.00 -36.17
C ILE A 671 -23.03 -6.25 -37.34
N PRO A 672 -23.87 -7.31 -37.32
CA PRO A 672 -24.96 -7.48 -38.29
C PRO A 672 -26.27 -6.84 -37.81
N ASP A 673 -26.94 -6.14 -38.74
CA ASP A 673 -28.28 -5.55 -38.61
C ASP A 673 -29.33 -6.46 -37.93
N THR A 674 -30.10 -5.89 -37.00
CA THR A 674 -31.26 -6.48 -36.31
C THR A 674 -32.48 -6.65 -37.23
N PRO A 675 -33.21 -7.79 -37.20
CA PRO A 675 -34.49 -7.95 -37.88
C PRO A 675 -35.69 -7.63 -36.96
N ASP A 676 -36.55 -6.77 -37.49
CA ASP A 676 -37.90 -6.31 -37.10
C ASP A 676 -38.93 -7.44 -36.85
N LEU A 677 -39.80 -7.36 -35.82
CA LEU A 677 -41.12 -8.05 -35.68
C LEU A 677 -41.97 -7.54 -34.45
N PRO A 678 -43.32 -7.73 -34.38
CA PRO A 678 -44.32 -6.64 -34.31
C PRO A 678 -45.34 -6.60 -33.12
N ASP A 679 -46.08 -5.47 -33.07
CA ASP A 679 -47.25 -4.99 -32.27
C ASP A 679 -48.49 -5.93 -32.10
N PRO A 680 -49.22 -5.83 -30.95
CA PRO A 680 -50.70 -5.80 -31.00
C PRO A 680 -51.43 -4.86 -29.99
N ASP A 681 -52.27 -3.95 -30.51
CA ASP A 681 -53.45 -3.35 -29.83
C ASP A 681 -54.75 -4.17 -30.06
N THR A 682 -55.64 -4.30 -29.05
CA THR A 682 -57.12 -4.09 -29.15
C THR A 682 -57.92 -4.25 -27.82
N ASN A 683 -58.40 -3.10 -27.30
CA ASN A 683 -59.48 -2.73 -26.31
C ASN A 683 -60.83 -3.56 -26.32
N PRO A 684 -61.88 -3.46 -25.41
CA PRO A 684 -62.19 -2.51 -24.31
C PRO A 684 -63.02 -2.91 -23.03
N GLY A 685 -62.73 -2.26 -21.88
CA GLY A 685 -63.64 -1.63 -20.87
C GLY A 685 -64.71 -2.39 -20.04
N ASP A 686 -64.58 -2.34 -18.70
CA ASP A 686 -65.61 -1.82 -17.77
C ASP A 686 -64.96 -1.18 -16.52
N GLY A 687 -65.67 -0.25 -15.89
CA GLY A 687 -65.17 0.58 -14.81
C GLY A 687 -65.93 0.35 -13.51
N THR A 688 -65.17 0.15 -12.43
CA THR A 688 -65.45 0.52 -11.04
C THR A 688 -64.11 0.79 -10.36
N PRO A 689 -63.94 1.87 -9.58
CA PRO A 689 -62.75 2.03 -8.74
C PRO A 689 -62.81 0.98 -7.62
N ASP A 690 -61.71 0.27 -7.41
CA ASP A 690 -61.55 -0.57 -6.22
C ASP A 690 -61.52 0.32 -4.97
N GLN A 691 -62.01 -0.22 -3.86
CA GLN A 691 -62.19 0.48 -2.58
C GLN A 691 -61.55 -0.38 -1.48
N ASP A 692 -60.25 -0.62 -1.60
CA ASP A 692 -59.38 -1.12 -0.53
C ASP A 692 -58.14 -0.20 -0.48
N PRO A 693 -57.84 0.47 0.65
CA PRO A 693 -56.76 1.45 0.74
C PRO A 693 -55.40 0.83 1.13
N ASP A 694 -55.16 -0.46 0.84
CA ASP A 694 -53.93 -1.19 1.24
C ASP A 694 -53.52 -2.30 0.22
N ASP A 695 -53.89 -2.23 -1.06
CA ASP A 695 -53.47 -3.23 -2.07
C ASP A 695 -52.43 -2.60 -3.04
N PRO A 696 -51.23 -3.19 -3.23
CA PRO A 696 -50.19 -2.61 -4.07
C PRO A 696 -50.68 -2.50 -5.50
N VAL A 697 -50.65 -1.29 -6.04
CA VAL A 697 -50.95 -1.05 -7.46
C VAL A 697 -49.85 -1.74 -8.26
N SER A 698 -50.18 -2.85 -8.94
CA SER A 698 -49.16 -3.66 -9.61
C SER A 698 -48.66 -2.95 -10.88
N ALA A 699 -47.53 -2.27 -10.76
CA ALA A 699 -46.73 -1.75 -11.87
C ALA A 699 -46.22 -2.90 -12.75
N THR A 700 -45.88 -2.57 -13.98
CA THR A 700 -45.28 -3.46 -14.97
C THR A 700 -43.79 -3.15 -15.13
N SER A 701 -43.09 -3.81 -16.06
CA SER A 701 -41.69 -3.50 -16.37
C SER A 701 -41.57 -2.53 -17.56
N GLY A 702 -42.55 -1.64 -17.75
CA GLY A 702 -42.47 -0.55 -18.72
C GLY A 702 -43.26 0.66 -18.22
N ASP A 703 -43.11 1.80 -18.90
CA ASP A 703 -43.63 3.11 -18.48
C ASP A 703 -45.08 3.11 -17.98
N ASP A 704 -45.27 3.39 -16.69
CA ASP A 704 -46.53 3.34 -15.96
C ASP A 704 -46.94 4.70 -15.36
N TYR A 705 -48.26 4.87 -15.14
CA TYR A 705 -48.83 6.03 -14.46
C TYR A 705 -49.60 5.56 -13.24
N ILE A 706 -49.08 5.86 -12.05
CA ILE A 706 -49.61 5.37 -10.79
C ILE A 706 -49.93 6.55 -9.89
N HIS A 707 -51.14 6.54 -9.35
CA HIS A 707 -51.64 7.57 -8.47
C HIS A 707 -52.23 6.90 -7.24
N GLY A 708 -51.68 7.25 -6.08
CA GLY A 708 -52.12 6.84 -4.76
C GLY A 708 -53.51 7.36 -4.42
N THR A 709 -53.89 7.12 -3.18
CA THR A 709 -55.14 7.51 -2.57
C THR A 709 -54.84 8.31 -1.31
N ALA A 710 -55.81 9.08 -0.79
CA ALA A 710 -55.59 9.75 0.48
C ALA A 710 -55.30 8.74 1.64
N GLY A 711 -54.11 8.80 2.22
CA GLY A 711 -53.51 7.89 3.22
C GLY A 711 -52.00 7.72 3.00
N ASP A 712 -51.28 7.08 3.94
CA ASP A 712 -49.84 6.80 3.79
C ASP A 712 -49.64 5.61 2.84
N ASP A 713 -49.25 5.89 1.60
CA ASP A 713 -49.12 4.92 0.52
C ASP A 713 -47.67 4.51 0.25
N HIS A 714 -47.47 3.30 -0.28
CA HIS A 714 -46.18 2.84 -0.78
C HIS A 714 -46.32 2.46 -2.26
N ILE A 715 -45.65 3.20 -3.13
CA ILE A 715 -45.80 3.12 -4.58
C ILE A 715 -44.45 2.81 -5.21
N ALA A 716 -44.36 1.72 -5.97
CA ALA A 716 -43.15 1.30 -6.69
C ALA A 716 -43.42 1.21 -8.21
N GLY A 717 -42.63 1.91 -9.02
CA GLY A 717 -42.71 1.95 -10.49
C GLY A 717 -42.09 0.73 -11.18
N LEU A 718 -41.06 0.15 -10.57
CA LEU A 718 -40.29 -1.00 -11.04
C LEU A 718 -39.30 -0.68 -12.17
N ALA A 719 -39.64 -0.87 -13.43
CA ALA A 719 -38.73 -0.62 -14.54
C ALA A 719 -39.51 0.02 -15.67
N GLY A 720 -38.95 1.01 -16.35
CA GLY A 720 -39.71 1.91 -17.22
C GLY A 720 -39.56 3.34 -16.73
N ASN A 721 -40.06 4.30 -17.51
CA ASN A 721 -40.12 5.71 -17.10
C ASN A 721 -41.52 5.99 -16.52
N ASP A 722 -41.61 6.02 -15.20
CA ASP A 722 -42.84 5.96 -14.46
C ASP A 722 -43.24 7.33 -13.88
N LEU A 723 -44.53 7.57 -13.70
CA LEU A 723 -45.06 8.75 -13.01
C LEU A 723 -45.84 8.29 -11.78
N LEU A 724 -45.28 8.61 -10.60
CA LEU A 724 -45.80 8.22 -9.29
C LEU A 724 -46.29 9.46 -8.53
N ILE A 725 -47.51 9.39 -8.01
CA ILE A 725 -48.14 10.48 -7.26
C ILE A 725 -48.71 9.92 -5.96
N GLY A 726 -48.28 10.43 -4.81
CA GLY A 726 -48.72 10.02 -3.46
C GLY A 726 -50.16 10.40 -3.14
N ASP A 727 -50.54 11.67 -3.39
CA ASP A 727 -51.77 12.31 -2.86
C ASP A 727 -51.62 12.58 -1.35
N VAL A 728 -52.69 12.94 -0.63
CA VAL A 728 -52.56 13.38 0.77
C VAL A 728 -52.19 12.21 1.70
N GLY A 729 -50.99 12.24 2.29
CA GLY A 729 -50.49 11.23 3.23
C GLY A 729 -48.97 11.33 3.43
N SER A 730 -48.38 10.50 4.30
CA SER A 730 -46.91 10.32 4.36
C SER A 730 -46.53 9.17 3.43
N ASP A 731 -46.09 9.50 2.22
CA ASP A 731 -45.97 8.52 1.15
C ASP A 731 -44.52 8.10 0.91
N THR A 732 -44.34 6.85 0.47
CA THR A 732 -43.05 6.30 0.05
C THR A 732 -43.10 5.97 -1.44
N LEU A 733 -42.28 6.66 -2.23
CA LEU A 733 -42.25 6.56 -3.68
C LEU A 733 -40.91 5.99 -4.15
N GLU A 734 -40.93 4.90 -4.91
CA GLU A 734 -39.76 4.24 -5.50
C GLU A 734 -39.92 4.19 -7.02
N GLY A 735 -39.14 4.99 -7.75
CA GLY A 735 -39.19 5.04 -9.22
C GLY A 735 -38.77 3.70 -9.83
N GLY A 736 -37.54 3.28 -9.50
CA GLY A 736 -36.96 2.03 -9.99
C GLY A 736 -36.04 2.29 -11.18
N LEU A 737 -36.04 1.37 -12.16
CA LEU A 737 -35.16 1.45 -13.32
C LEU A 737 -35.77 2.33 -14.44
N GLY A 738 -35.37 3.58 -14.58
CA GLY A 738 -35.75 4.42 -15.71
C GLY A 738 -35.66 5.89 -15.36
N ASN A 739 -36.33 6.78 -16.09
CA ASN A 739 -36.37 8.20 -15.71
C ASN A 739 -37.76 8.52 -15.19
N ASP A 740 -37.88 8.66 -13.88
CA ASP A 740 -39.16 8.69 -13.20
C ASP A 740 -39.53 10.10 -12.72
N LEU A 741 -40.82 10.33 -12.49
CA LEU A 741 -41.33 11.56 -11.90
C LEU A 741 -42.11 11.23 -10.63
N LEU A 742 -41.58 11.67 -9.50
CA LEU A 742 -42.10 11.39 -8.16
C LEU A 742 -42.67 12.66 -7.56
N ILE A 743 -43.94 12.61 -7.17
CA ILE A 743 -44.69 13.74 -6.60
C ILE A 743 -45.32 13.27 -5.30
N GLY A 744 -44.89 13.82 -4.15
CA GLY A 744 -45.50 13.53 -2.84
C GLY A 744 -46.95 13.99 -2.80
N ASP A 745 -47.14 15.30 -2.62
CA ASP A 745 -48.47 15.92 -2.56
C ASP A 745 -48.92 16.56 -3.90
N GLN A 746 -50.21 16.45 -4.24
CA GLN A 746 -50.77 16.96 -5.50
C GLN A 746 -50.91 18.51 -5.56
N ASP A 747 -50.64 19.20 -4.46
CA ASP A 747 -51.08 20.59 -4.28
C ASP A 747 -49.98 21.66 -4.46
N GLY A 748 -48.69 21.30 -4.59
CA GLY A 748 -47.62 22.29 -4.86
C GLY A 748 -47.43 23.33 -3.74
N ASN A 749 -48.06 23.10 -2.59
CA ASN A 749 -48.14 24.02 -1.46
C ASN A 749 -48.18 23.17 -0.19
N ASN A 750 -47.05 23.15 0.53
CA ASN A 750 -46.70 22.46 1.77
C ASN A 750 -47.68 22.70 2.96
N ASP A 751 -49.00 22.58 2.75
CA ASP A 751 -50.06 22.88 3.74
C ASP A 751 -51.00 21.66 3.95
N LEU A 752 -50.64 20.48 3.42
CA LEU A 752 -51.38 19.23 3.57
C LEU A 752 -50.61 18.04 4.21
N ALA A 753 -49.54 18.30 4.97
CA ALA A 753 -49.07 17.47 6.09
C ALA A 753 -49.01 15.93 5.85
N GLY A 754 -48.13 15.55 4.93
CA GLY A 754 -47.34 14.32 4.94
C GLY A 754 -45.85 14.62 5.16
N ASP A 755 -45.04 13.59 5.32
CA ASP A 755 -43.58 13.64 5.31
C ASP A 755 -43.17 12.56 4.31
N ASP A 756 -42.92 13.01 3.07
CA ASP A 756 -42.83 12.16 1.90
C ASP A 756 -41.39 11.78 1.60
N ILE A 757 -41.21 10.52 1.20
CA ILE A 757 -39.90 9.91 1.05
C ILE A 757 -39.76 9.35 -0.36
N ALA A 758 -38.76 9.84 -1.10
CA ALA A 758 -38.28 9.18 -2.31
C ALA A 758 -37.19 8.17 -1.94
N VAL A 759 -37.34 6.92 -2.37
CA VAL A 759 -36.43 5.82 -2.04
C VAL A 759 -35.55 5.49 -3.23
N PHE A 760 -34.25 5.42 -2.98
CA PHE A 760 -33.22 5.09 -3.93
C PHE A 760 -32.38 3.94 -3.38
N SER A 761 -32.09 2.95 -4.22
CA SER A 761 -31.17 1.85 -3.87
C SER A 761 -29.72 2.35 -3.91
N GLY A 762 -28.86 1.88 -3.01
CA GLY A 762 -27.47 2.34 -2.91
C GLY A 762 -27.34 3.59 -2.04
N SER A 763 -26.27 4.35 -2.24
CA SER A 763 -25.85 5.49 -1.42
C SER A 763 -26.13 6.82 -2.12
N PHE A 764 -26.13 7.95 -1.38
CA PHE A 764 -26.31 9.29 -1.97
C PHE A 764 -25.27 9.61 -3.07
N SER A 765 -24.02 9.13 -2.90
CA SER A 765 -22.92 9.25 -3.86
C SER A 765 -23.14 8.47 -5.16
N ASP A 766 -24.05 7.51 -5.17
CA ASP A 766 -24.38 6.75 -6.38
C ASP A 766 -25.26 7.54 -7.34
N TYR A 767 -25.55 8.81 -7.02
CA TYR A 767 -26.42 9.69 -7.79
C TYR A 767 -25.81 11.09 -7.91
N THR A 768 -26.18 11.79 -8.98
CA THR A 768 -25.87 13.20 -9.22
C THR A 768 -27.10 14.06 -9.05
N TYR A 769 -26.92 15.28 -8.51
CA TYR A 769 -28.02 16.14 -8.08
C TYR A 769 -28.00 17.48 -8.79
N HIS A 770 -29.14 17.87 -9.34
CA HIS A 770 -29.28 19.16 -10.01
C HIS A 770 -30.60 19.82 -9.66
N THR A 771 -30.56 21.10 -9.27
CA THR A 771 -31.79 21.87 -9.08
C THR A 771 -32.28 22.44 -10.41
N THR A 772 -33.58 22.31 -10.68
CA THR A 772 -34.25 23.01 -11.77
C THR A 772 -35.28 23.96 -11.21
N VAL A 773 -35.09 25.26 -11.41
CA VAL A 773 -36.10 26.26 -11.01
C VAL A 773 -37.17 26.37 -12.08
N ILE A 774 -38.41 26.02 -11.73
CA ILE A 774 -39.60 26.29 -12.53
C ILE A 774 -40.37 27.47 -11.95
N LEU A 775 -41.22 28.09 -12.76
CA LEU A 775 -42.16 29.11 -12.30
C LEU A 775 -43.54 28.47 -12.25
N ASP A 776 -44.21 28.55 -11.11
CA ASP A 776 -45.58 28.07 -10.98
C ASP A 776 -46.56 28.97 -11.77
N ASP A 777 -47.83 28.55 -11.86
CA ASP A 777 -48.89 29.30 -12.55
C ASP A 777 -49.19 30.68 -11.91
N ALA A 778 -48.67 30.95 -10.70
CA ALA A 778 -48.73 32.24 -10.01
C ALA A 778 -47.48 33.11 -10.24
N GLY A 779 -46.44 32.58 -10.89
CA GLY A 779 -45.15 33.24 -11.14
C GLY A 779 -44.21 33.23 -9.93
N LEU A 780 -44.47 32.37 -8.93
CA LEU A 780 -43.53 32.05 -7.86
C LEU A 780 -42.52 31.00 -8.37
N GLN A 781 -41.28 31.12 -7.93
CA GLN A 781 -40.24 30.14 -8.25
C GLN A 781 -40.45 28.91 -7.36
N GLN A 782 -40.55 27.74 -7.98
CA GLN A 782 -40.48 26.44 -7.32
C GLN A 782 -39.18 25.77 -7.76
N THR A 783 -38.35 25.38 -6.80
CA THR A 783 -37.10 24.66 -7.05
C THR A 783 -37.40 23.17 -7.03
N LEU A 784 -37.10 22.47 -8.12
CA LEU A 784 -37.20 21.02 -8.23
C LEU A 784 -35.82 20.39 -8.05
N LEU A 785 -35.76 19.18 -7.51
CA LEU A 785 -34.54 18.39 -7.45
C LEU A 785 -34.59 17.27 -8.50
N ASN A 786 -33.52 17.17 -9.30
CA ASN A 786 -33.30 16.05 -10.20
C ASN A 786 -32.21 15.15 -9.59
N VAL A 787 -32.43 13.84 -9.55
CA VAL A 787 -31.53 12.82 -9.00
C VAL A 787 -31.19 11.84 -10.11
N THR A 788 -29.92 11.66 -10.48
CA THR A 788 -29.54 10.82 -11.63
C THR A 788 -28.52 9.76 -11.23
N GLY A 789 -28.82 8.49 -11.49
CA GLY A 789 -27.90 7.38 -11.22
C GLY A 789 -26.53 7.59 -11.88
N ALA A 790 -25.48 7.52 -11.08
CA ALA A 790 -24.12 7.93 -11.42
C ALA A 790 -23.12 6.76 -11.49
N THR A 791 -23.44 5.59 -10.92
CA THR A 791 -22.59 4.38 -10.97
C THR A 791 -23.16 3.34 -11.93
N ALA A 792 -22.38 2.32 -12.30
CA ALA A 792 -22.85 1.27 -13.22
C ALA A 792 -24.07 0.47 -12.67
N GLU A 793 -24.21 0.40 -11.34
CA GLU A 793 -25.29 -0.29 -10.64
C GLU A 793 -26.58 0.54 -10.59
N THR A 794 -26.46 1.86 -10.41
CA THR A 794 -27.60 2.79 -10.33
C THR A 794 -27.88 3.51 -11.65
N ALA A 795 -27.02 3.43 -12.66
CA ALA A 795 -27.22 4.05 -13.98
C ALA A 795 -28.48 3.54 -14.68
N ALA A 796 -28.92 2.32 -14.34
CA ALA A 796 -30.18 1.77 -14.81
C ALA A 796 -31.40 2.48 -14.22
N ASN A 797 -31.25 3.20 -13.10
CA ASN A 797 -32.24 4.05 -12.43
C ASN A 797 -32.39 5.44 -13.05
N GLY A 798 -31.68 5.74 -14.16
CA GLY A 798 -31.86 6.97 -14.94
C GLY A 798 -31.85 8.29 -14.14
N THR A 799 -32.58 9.30 -14.64
CA THR A 799 -32.76 10.62 -14.03
C THR A 799 -34.19 10.79 -13.53
N ASP A 800 -34.34 10.85 -12.22
CA ASP A 800 -35.61 11.06 -11.54
C ASP A 800 -35.83 12.53 -11.18
N ILE A 801 -37.07 12.99 -11.24
CA ILE A 801 -37.47 14.36 -10.89
C ILE A 801 -38.40 14.31 -9.69
N LEU A 802 -38.08 15.11 -8.67
CA LEU A 802 -38.78 15.12 -7.38
C LEU A 802 -39.51 16.44 -7.16
N ILE A 803 -40.75 16.34 -6.72
CA ILE A 803 -41.62 17.48 -6.41
C ILE A 803 -42.29 17.23 -5.05
N ASP A 804 -42.18 18.21 -4.15
CA ASP A 804 -42.75 18.15 -2.81
C ASP A 804 -42.36 16.84 -2.08
N ILE A 805 -41.05 16.58 -2.02
CA ILE A 805 -40.45 15.46 -1.28
C ILE A 805 -39.54 16.04 -0.19
N GLU A 806 -39.79 15.70 1.06
CA GLU A 806 -39.02 16.22 2.20
C GLU A 806 -37.68 15.51 2.38
N ARG A 807 -37.64 14.19 2.11
CA ARG A 807 -36.44 13.38 2.38
C ARG A 807 -36.13 12.41 1.26
N LEU A 808 -34.84 12.28 0.98
CA LEU A 808 -34.28 11.26 0.10
C LEU A 808 -33.76 10.13 0.97
N GLN A 809 -34.26 8.91 0.77
CA GLN A 809 -33.84 7.73 1.52
C GLN A 809 -32.96 6.84 0.65
N PHE A 810 -31.75 6.61 1.13
CA PHE A 810 -30.75 5.69 0.58
C PHE A 810 -30.52 4.53 1.54
N ASP A 811 -29.78 3.51 1.11
CA ASP A 811 -29.38 2.40 1.96
C ASP A 811 -28.45 2.85 3.10
N THR A 812 -27.69 3.93 2.88
CA THR A 812 -26.74 4.51 3.86
C THR A 812 -27.36 5.53 4.82
N GLY A 813 -28.54 6.07 4.52
CA GLY A 813 -29.17 7.08 5.37
C GLY A 813 -30.19 7.95 4.63
N ALA A 814 -30.81 8.87 5.37
CA ALA A 814 -31.76 9.82 4.81
C ALA A 814 -31.19 11.24 4.84
N ILE A 815 -31.40 12.00 3.77
CA ILE A 815 -30.96 13.40 3.64
C ILE A 815 -32.16 14.30 3.38
N ASP A 816 -32.18 15.48 4.00
CA ASP A 816 -33.20 16.51 3.76
C ASP A 816 -32.97 17.16 2.40
N THR A 817 -34.02 17.17 1.57
CA THR A 817 -33.99 17.73 0.22
C THR A 817 -33.55 19.21 0.20
N GLN A 818 -33.87 19.98 1.24
CA GLN A 818 -33.56 21.41 1.32
C GLN A 818 -32.06 21.67 1.54
N SER A 819 -31.36 20.81 2.27
CA SER A 819 -29.91 20.91 2.46
C SER A 819 -29.15 20.72 1.14
N VAL A 820 -29.56 19.72 0.35
CA VAL A 820 -28.99 19.47 -0.99
C VAL A 820 -29.21 20.68 -1.90
N ILE A 821 -30.39 21.28 -1.87
CA ILE A 821 -30.71 22.48 -2.65
C ILE A 821 -29.85 23.67 -2.22
N THR A 822 -29.62 23.88 -0.92
CA THR A 822 -28.81 25.00 -0.42
C THR A 822 -27.33 24.89 -0.83
N MET A 823 -26.76 23.68 -0.82
CA MET A 823 -25.39 23.44 -1.32
C MET A 823 -25.25 23.86 -2.79
N ILE A 824 -26.21 23.48 -3.63
CA ILE A 824 -26.23 23.84 -5.06
C ILE A 824 -26.43 25.36 -5.27
N GLU A 825 -27.28 26.01 -4.46
CA GLU A 825 -27.58 27.45 -4.58
C GLU A 825 -26.41 28.36 -4.13
N SER A 826 -25.52 27.88 -3.26
CA SER A 826 -24.28 28.59 -2.89
C SER A 826 -23.20 28.63 -3.99
N GLY A 827 -23.48 28.04 -5.16
CA GLY A 827 -22.57 28.06 -6.31
C GLY A 827 -21.43 27.04 -6.22
N VAL A 828 -21.52 26.11 -5.27
CA VAL A 828 -20.70 24.90 -5.20
C VAL A 828 -21.16 23.99 -6.36
N GLU A 829 -20.30 23.76 -7.35
CA GLU A 829 -20.54 22.68 -8.32
C GLU A 829 -20.33 21.36 -7.57
N VAL A 830 -21.42 20.73 -7.13
CA VAL A 830 -21.40 19.35 -6.63
C VAL A 830 -21.12 18.44 -7.83
N SER A 831 -19.84 18.32 -8.18
CA SER A 831 -19.33 17.46 -9.23
C SER A 831 -18.78 16.19 -8.59
N THR A 832 -18.86 15.08 -9.31
CA THR A 832 -18.31 13.79 -8.86
C THR A 832 -16.80 13.93 -8.67
N GLY A 833 -16.34 13.80 -7.43
CA GLY A 833 -14.94 13.99 -7.02
C GLY A 833 -14.76 14.79 -5.71
N GLN A 834 -15.84 15.27 -5.08
CA GLN A 834 -15.77 15.83 -3.73
C GLN A 834 -16.32 14.81 -2.73
N ASN A 835 -15.58 14.49 -1.66
CA ASN A 835 -16.14 13.69 -0.59
C ASN A 835 -16.95 14.60 0.33
N ILE A 836 -18.18 14.17 0.64
CA ILE A 836 -19.07 14.93 1.51
C ILE A 836 -19.24 14.12 2.78
N LEU A 837 -18.66 14.61 3.88
CA LEU A 837 -18.65 13.94 5.17
C LEU A 837 -19.48 14.75 6.18
N PHE A 838 -20.43 14.08 6.82
CA PHE A 838 -21.30 14.68 7.84
C PHE A 838 -21.06 14.00 9.20
N GLY A 839 -20.84 14.83 10.22
CA GLY A 839 -20.90 14.45 11.63
C GLY A 839 -22.34 14.28 12.11
N THR A 840 -22.52 14.29 13.43
CA THR A 840 -23.84 14.21 14.07
C THR A 840 -24.02 15.33 15.08
N ASP A 841 -25.05 15.27 15.94
CA ASP A 841 -25.22 16.25 17.02
C ASP A 841 -24.26 15.99 18.23
N ALA A 842 -23.17 15.25 18.04
CA ALA A 842 -22.25 14.80 19.09
C ALA A 842 -20.81 15.29 18.79
N MET A 843 -19.82 14.85 19.57
CA MET A 843 -18.42 15.28 19.37
C MET A 843 -17.74 14.25 18.48
N GLU A 844 -17.34 14.68 17.30
CA GLU A 844 -16.77 13.84 16.25
C GLU A 844 -15.45 14.39 15.69
N GLU A 845 -14.73 13.51 15.02
CA GLU A 845 -13.55 13.82 14.23
C GLU A 845 -13.87 13.45 12.78
N LEU A 846 -13.76 14.42 11.88
CA LEU A 846 -14.11 14.35 10.47
C LEU A 846 -12.86 14.66 9.66
N ASP A 847 -12.37 13.66 8.95
CA ASP A 847 -11.20 13.77 8.10
C ASP A 847 -11.61 13.82 6.63
N GLY A 848 -11.14 14.85 5.94
CA GLY A 848 -11.10 14.95 4.50
C GLY A 848 -9.93 14.17 3.93
N THR A 849 -9.73 14.34 2.64
CA THR A 849 -8.90 13.52 1.77
C THR A 849 -7.87 14.42 1.09
N ALA A 850 -7.31 13.96 -0.04
CA ALA A 850 -6.46 14.79 -0.89
C ALA A 850 -7.26 15.45 -2.03
N ASP A 851 -8.57 15.23 -2.09
CA ASP A 851 -9.49 15.84 -3.03
C ASP A 851 -10.22 17.03 -2.39
N ALA A 852 -10.88 17.85 -3.21
CA ALA A 852 -11.66 18.99 -2.70
C ALA A 852 -12.91 18.53 -1.96
N ASP A 853 -12.91 18.59 -0.64
CA ASP A 853 -13.94 18.00 0.21
C ASP A 853 -14.96 18.99 0.76
N ILE A 854 -16.08 18.43 1.24
CA ILE A 854 -17.09 19.18 1.99
C ILE A 854 -17.36 18.44 3.30
N LEU A 855 -16.85 18.99 4.40
CA LEU A 855 -17.04 18.44 5.74
C LEU A 855 -18.03 19.28 6.53
N SER A 856 -18.91 18.64 7.29
CA SER A 856 -19.83 19.33 8.18
C SER A 856 -20.00 18.63 9.52
N GLY A 857 -19.61 19.29 10.61
CA GLY A 857 -19.72 18.80 11.99
C GLY A 857 -21.16 18.69 12.49
N LEU A 858 -22.00 19.66 12.13
CA LEU A 858 -23.38 19.85 12.60
C LEU A 858 -23.44 20.46 14.01
N ASP A 859 -24.02 19.81 15.02
CA ASP A 859 -24.04 20.32 16.40
C ASP A 859 -22.98 19.53 17.18
N GLY A 860 -22.05 20.11 17.94
CA GLY A 860 -20.96 19.28 18.46
C GLY A 860 -19.83 20.02 19.16
N MET A 861 -18.67 19.38 19.25
CA MET A 861 -17.39 20.02 19.54
C MET A 861 -16.39 19.27 18.67
N ASP A 862 -16.35 19.61 17.40
CA ASP A 862 -15.86 18.71 16.37
C ASP A 862 -14.44 19.04 15.93
N TRP A 863 -13.76 18.06 15.37
CA TRP A 863 -12.47 18.20 14.73
C TRP A 863 -12.65 17.97 13.23
N LEU A 864 -12.41 18.98 12.40
CA LEU A 864 -12.55 18.92 10.95
C LEU A 864 -11.19 19.15 10.31
N TYR A 865 -10.72 18.19 9.51
CA TYR A 865 -9.45 18.26 8.79
C TYR A 865 -9.72 18.22 7.29
N GLY A 866 -9.36 19.26 6.54
CA GLY A 866 -9.58 19.35 5.08
C GLY A 866 -8.65 18.41 4.32
N GLY A 867 -7.35 18.57 4.53
CA GLY A 867 -6.34 17.68 3.96
C GLY A 867 -5.59 18.38 2.83
N ALA A 868 -5.56 17.80 1.64
CA ALA A 868 -5.10 18.52 0.46
C ALA A 868 -6.30 18.70 -0.47
N GLY A 869 -6.31 19.77 -1.26
CA GLY A 869 -7.47 20.11 -2.08
C GLY A 869 -8.04 21.45 -1.68
N ALA A 870 -9.03 21.93 -2.44
CA ALA A 870 -9.69 23.20 -2.12
C ALA A 870 -10.96 22.91 -1.33
N ASP A 871 -10.84 22.85 -0.01
CA ASP A 871 -11.85 22.26 0.86
C ASP A 871 -12.90 23.26 1.35
N ILE A 872 -14.06 22.72 1.72
CA ILE A 872 -15.13 23.45 2.41
C ILE A 872 -15.43 22.76 3.74
N LEU A 873 -15.04 23.41 4.83
CA LEU A 873 -15.18 22.86 6.18
C LEU A 873 -16.21 23.68 6.97
N LEU A 874 -17.24 23.01 7.50
CA LEU A 874 -18.38 23.62 8.20
C LEU A 874 -18.48 23.05 9.64
N GLY A 875 -17.99 23.76 10.65
CA GLY A 875 -18.06 23.31 12.06
C GLY A 875 -19.51 23.12 12.51
N GLY A 876 -20.29 24.20 12.43
CA GLY A 876 -21.73 24.16 12.72
C GLY A 876 -22.02 24.83 14.05
N ALA A 877 -22.62 24.16 15.02
CA ALA A 877 -22.90 24.70 16.35
C ALA A 877 -22.10 23.93 17.41
N GLY A 878 -21.06 24.53 17.96
CA GLY A 878 -20.07 23.82 18.76
C GLY A 878 -18.90 24.71 19.09
N ASP A 879 -17.97 24.24 19.93
CA ASP A 879 -16.66 24.89 20.07
C ASP A 879 -15.67 24.06 19.20
N ASP A 880 -15.60 24.32 17.91
CA ASP A 880 -15.04 23.40 16.91
C ASP A 880 -13.58 23.70 16.56
N PHE A 881 -12.83 22.68 16.13
CA PHE A 881 -11.45 22.77 15.67
C PHE A 881 -11.40 22.42 14.18
N ILE A 882 -10.97 23.36 13.32
CA ILE A 882 -11.05 23.22 11.87
C ILE A 882 -9.69 23.53 11.23
N PHE A 883 -9.14 22.62 10.44
CA PHE A 883 -7.83 22.71 9.80
C PHE A 883 -7.95 22.50 8.29
N GLY A 884 -7.61 23.50 7.48
CA GLY A 884 -7.65 23.42 6.00
C GLY A 884 -6.50 22.58 5.44
N HIS A 885 -5.29 22.81 5.96
CA HIS A 885 -4.04 22.13 5.61
C HIS A 885 -3.38 22.63 4.31
N GLN A 886 -3.61 22.03 3.15
CA GLN A 886 -2.91 22.40 1.89
C GLN A 886 -3.90 22.87 0.83
N ASP A 887 -3.46 23.77 -0.04
CA ASP A 887 -4.26 24.43 -1.08
C ASP A 887 -5.25 25.47 -0.51
N ASN A 888 -6.19 25.96 -1.34
CA ASN A 888 -6.97 27.15 -1.01
C ASN A 888 -8.32 26.77 -0.40
N ASP A 889 -8.44 26.90 0.91
CA ASP A 889 -9.57 26.36 1.65
C ASP A 889 -10.60 27.40 2.05
N ARG A 890 -11.82 26.94 2.33
CA ARG A 890 -12.91 27.74 2.89
C ARG A 890 -13.41 27.12 4.20
N LEU A 891 -13.08 27.77 5.31
CA LEU A 891 -13.41 27.31 6.66
C LEU A 891 -14.52 28.20 7.27
N LEU A 892 -15.57 27.58 7.81
CA LEU A 892 -16.65 28.24 8.53
C LEU A 892 -16.85 27.57 9.90
N GLY A 893 -16.59 28.31 10.98
CA GLY A 893 -16.76 27.84 12.37
C GLY A 893 -18.23 27.64 12.73
N GLY A 894 -19.03 28.70 12.58
CA GLY A 894 -20.46 28.65 12.76
C GLY A 894 -20.89 29.32 14.06
N THR A 895 -21.33 28.58 15.08
CA THR A 895 -21.69 29.17 16.38
C THR A 895 -21.00 28.48 17.54
N GLY A 896 -20.24 29.22 18.33
CA GLY A 896 -19.57 28.78 19.56
C GLY A 896 -18.17 29.39 19.66
N HIS A 897 -17.18 28.71 20.22
CA HIS A 897 -15.82 29.23 20.33
C HIS A 897 -14.86 28.37 19.53
N ASP A 898 -14.65 28.77 18.27
CA ASP A 898 -14.03 27.92 17.27
C ASP A 898 -12.55 28.25 17.05
N GLU A 899 -11.75 27.28 16.65
CA GLU A 899 -10.33 27.43 16.27
C GLU A 899 -10.14 26.96 14.82
N LEU A 900 -9.88 27.92 13.92
CA LEU A 900 -9.73 27.70 12.48
C LEU A 900 -8.28 27.96 12.05
N GLN A 901 -7.68 27.02 11.34
CA GLN A 901 -6.35 27.15 10.75
C GLN A 901 -6.38 26.88 9.24
N GLY A 902 -6.04 27.87 8.41
CA GLY A 902 -6.02 27.76 6.95
C GLY A 902 -4.96 26.78 6.46
N GLY A 903 -3.69 27.05 6.77
CA GLY A 903 -2.58 26.20 6.36
C GLY A 903 -1.79 26.81 5.20
N GLN A 904 -1.51 26.03 4.16
CA GLN A 904 -0.75 26.44 2.99
C GLN A 904 -1.69 26.79 1.83
N GLY A 905 -1.99 28.07 1.62
CA GLY A 905 -2.80 28.46 0.47
C GLY A 905 -3.27 29.90 0.57
N ASP A 906 -4.10 30.31 -0.38
CA ASP A 906 -4.91 31.52 -0.26
C ASP A 906 -6.23 31.15 0.45
N ASP A 907 -6.24 31.10 1.78
CA ASP A 907 -7.38 30.57 2.54
C ASP A 907 -8.43 31.62 2.90
N SER A 908 -9.68 31.18 3.08
CA SER A 908 -10.84 31.99 3.49
C SER A 908 -11.45 31.47 4.78
N LEU A 909 -11.23 32.18 5.90
CA LEU A 909 -11.69 31.78 7.23
C LEU A 909 -12.83 32.69 7.74
N GLU A 910 -13.92 32.10 8.23
CA GLU A 910 -15.08 32.78 8.83
C GLU A 910 -15.43 32.11 10.18
N GLY A 911 -15.11 32.75 11.30
CA GLY A 911 -15.37 32.19 12.64
C GLY A 911 -16.86 32.06 12.95
N GLY A 912 -17.62 33.11 12.63
CA GLY A 912 -19.06 33.14 12.87
C GLY A 912 -19.38 33.74 14.23
N ASN A 913 -20.24 33.08 15.02
CA ASN A 913 -20.72 33.62 16.29
C ASN A 913 -19.90 33.13 17.47
N GLY A 914 -19.04 33.97 18.03
CA GLY A 914 -18.51 33.76 19.37
C GLY A 914 -17.16 34.40 19.63
N ASN A 915 -16.15 33.65 20.03
CA ASN A 915 -14.84 34.25 20.31
C ASN A 915 -13.81 33.30 19.76
N ASP A 916 -13.46 33.52 18.49
CA ASP A 916 -12.84 32.48 17.71
C ASP A 916 -11.35 32.76 17.54
N VAL A 917 -10.60 31.75 17.14
CA VAL A 917 -9.18 31.83 16.84
C VAL A 917 -8.99 31.52 15.37
N LEU A 918 -8.51 32.48 14.59
CA LEU A 918 -8.30 32.32 13.14
C LEU A 918 -6.80 32.44 12.84
N ILE A 919 -6.24 31.41 12.25
CA ILE A 919 -4.81 31.29 11.93
C ILE A 919 -4.68 31.12 10.41
N GLY A 920 -3.97 32.03 9.74
CA GLY A 920 -3.65 31.90 8.32
C GLY A 920 -2.62 30.80 8.09
N ASP A 921 -1.34 31.12 8.31
CA ASP A 921 -0.22 30.16 8.19
C ASP A 921 0.46 29.80 9.54
N ASP A 922 1.26 28.72 9.53
CA ASP A 922 1.99 28.17 10.70
C ASP A 922 3.27 28.96 11.09
N GLY A 923 3.56 30.07 10.41
CA GLY A 923 4.66 30.98 10.75
C GLY A 923 6.07 30.51 10.35
N THR A 924 6.22 29.51 9.48
CA THR A 924 7.52 28.94 9.06
C THR A 924 8.18 29.59 7.83
N ASN A 925 7.98 30.88 7.52
CA ASN A 925 8.80 31.64 6.53
C ASN A 925 8.97 31.01 5.11
N LEU A 926 8.12 30.05 4.72
CA LEU A 926 7.98 29.57 3.34
C LEU A 926 6.64 30.05 2.78
N ASN A 927 6.48 31.38 2.66
CA ASN A 927 5.29 32.02 2.07
C ASN A 927 4.94 31.46 0.69
N THR A 928 3.72 30.95 0.52
CA THR A 928 3.11 30.73 -0.81
C THR A 928 1.68 31.24 -1.01
N GLY A 929 0.95 31.71 0.02
CA GLY A 929 -0.44 32.20 -0.14
C GLY A 929 -0.80 33.49 0.62
N THR A 930 -2.05 33.93 0.48
CA THR A 930 -2.67 35.17 1.00
C THR A 930 -3.97 34.85 1.73
N ASP A 931 -3.93 34.87 3.06
CA ASP A 931 -5.09 34.45 3.87
C ASP A 931 -6.06 35.58 4.16
N THR A 932 -7.35 35.26 4.09
CA THR A 932 -8.45 36.20 4.25
C THR A 932 -9.39 35.78 5.38
N ALA A 933 -9.48 36.61 6.43
CA ALA A 933 -10.55 36.49 7.42
C ALA A 933 -11.80 37.26 6.95
N VAL A 934 -12.96 36.61 6.96
CA VAL A 934 -14.24 37.12 6.45
C VAL A 934 -15.18 37.47 7.62
N PHE A 935 -15.79 38.65 7.56
CA PHE A 935 -16.75 39.16 8.53
C PHE A 935 -18.01 39.64 7.82
N ALA A 936 -19.20 39.26 8.31
CA ALA A 936 -20.46 39.50 7.62
C ALA A 936 -20.93 40.97 7.69
N GLY A 937 -20.49 41.72 8.70
CA GLY A 937 -20.87 43.12 8.93
C GLY A 937 -20.10 44.15 8.10
N HIS A 938 -20.45 45.42 8.26
CA HIS A 938 -19.66 46.52 7.70
C HIS A 938 -18.43 46.76 8.58
N MET A 939 -17.29 47.22 8.02
CA MET A 939 -16.09 47.49 8.83
C MET A 939 -16.34 48.50 9.98
N SER A 940 -17.37 49.36 9.86
CA SER A 940 -17.74 50.31 10.92
C SER A 940 -18.24 49.65 12.21
N ASP A 941 -18.62 48.38 12.12
CA ASP A 941 -19.31 47.65 13.17
C ASP A 941 -18.28 46.95 14.07
N TYR A 942 -17.03 46.79 13.59
CA TYR A 942 -15.95 46.14 14.32
C TYR A 942 -14.93 47.14 14.90
N SER A 943 -14.26 46.71 15.96
CA SER A 943 -13.14 47.40 16.59
C SER A 943 -11.90 46.50 16.63
N PHE A 944 -10.72 47.11 16.52
CA PHE A 944 -9.45 46.39 16.32
C PHE A 944 -8.47 46.69 17.46
N GLU A 945 -7.86 45.67 18.07
CA GLU A 945 -6.77 45.80 19.05
C GLU A 945 -5.56 44.96 18.64
N PHE A 946 -4.38 45.58 18.55
CA PHE A 946 -3.12 44.88 18.29
C PHE A 946 -2.41 44.49 19.59
N ARG A 947 -1.99 43.22 19.69
CA ARG A 947 -1.18 42.72 20.80
C ARG A 947 0.08 42.03 20.29
N GLN A 948 1.16 42.14 21.05
CA GLN A 948 2.33 41.29 20.88
C GLN A 948 2.40 40.30 22.03
N LEU A 949 2.34 39.02 21.72
CA LEU A 949 2.47 37.91 22.66
C LEU A 949 3.86 37.31 22.52
N TYR A 950 4.53 37.07 23.65
CA TYR A 950 5.85 36.43 23.65
C TYR A 950 5.67 34.91 23.64
N LYS A 951 6.22 34.23 22.62
CA LYS A 951 6.20 32.77 22.48
C LYS A 951 7.56 32.21 22.87
N GLU A 952 7.61 31.51 24.00
CA GLU A 952 8.86 31.02 24.61
C GLU A 952 9.59 29.98 23.74
N GLU A 953 8.86 29.20 22.95
CA GLU A 953 9.38 28.14 22.07
C GLU A 953 10.28 28.67 20.94
N ILE A 954 9.98 29.87 20.44
CA ILE A 954 10.74 30.51 19.35
C ILE A 954 11.56 31.73 19.82
N ASP A 955 11.51 32.05 21.12
CA ASP A 955 12.09 33.25 21.73
C ASP A 955 11.74 34.54 20.96
N ASP A 956 10.50 34.65 20.47
CA ASP A 956 10.05 35.79 19.66
C ASP A 956 8.64 36.26 20.02
N PHE A 957 8.27 37.43 19.53
CA PHE A 957 6.93 38.00 19.69
C PHE A 957 6.07 37.71 18.46
N VAL A 958 4.93 37.05 18.68
CA VAL A 958 3.89 36.88 17.67
C VAL A 958 2.94 38.08 17.74
N SER A 959 2.59 38.62 16.58
CA SER A 959 1.63 39.72 16.47
C SER A 959 0.23 39.15 16.32
N VAL A 960 -0.70 39.64 17.15
CA VAL A 960 -2.10 39.18 17.17
C VAL A 960 -2.99 40.38 16.94
N VAL A 961 -3.99 40.22 16.08
CA VAL A 961 -5.06 41.19 15.86
C VAL A 961 -6.32 40.68 16.55
N LEU A 962 -6.86 41.45 17.48
CA LEU A 962 -8.17 41.18 18.04
C LEU A 962 -9.21 41.98 17.24
N VAL A 963 -10.21 41.32 16.70
CA VAL A 963 -11.35 41.92 16.02
C VAL A 963 -12.55 41.72 16.93
N THR A 964 -13.14 42.80 17.43
CA THR A 964 -14.30 42.75 18.33
C THR A 964 -15.47 43.42 17.65
N ASP A 965 -16.56 42.70 17.46
CA ASP A 965 -17.86 43.28 17.10
C ASP A 965 -18.29 44.28 18.18
N ALA A 966 -18.49 45.54 17.77
CA ALA A 966 -18.84 46.63 18.66
C ALA A 966 -20.36 46.83 18.80
N GLU A 967 -21.17 46.10 18.04
CA GLU A 967 -22.63 46.13 18.11
C GLU A 967 -23.18 44.99 18.99
N ASP A 968 -23.32 45.25 20.29
CA ASP A 968 -24.16 44.46 21.20
C ASP A 968 -25.65 44.58 20.77
N GLY A 969 -26.01 43.90 19.67
CA GLY A 969 -27.38 43.75 19.14
C GLY A 969 -27.86 44.72 18.04
N GLY A 970 -27.03 45.05 17.03
CA GLY A 970 -27.39 44.82 15.61
C GLY A 970 -27.83 45.95 14.65
N GLN A 971 -27.84 45.59 13.36
CA GLN A 971 -29.01 45.68 12.44
C GLN A 971 -29.36 44.36 11.71
N ASP A 972 -28.50 43.35 11.83
CA ASP A 972 -28.67 41.93 11.47
C ASP A 972 -29.09 41.07 12.67
N GLY A 973 -28.72 41.47 13.89
CA GLY A 973 -29.13 40.82 15.14
C GLY A 973 -28.26 39.66 15.58
N ILE A 974 -27.02 39.61 15.10
CA ILE A 974 -26.03 38.56 15.33
C ILE A 974 -24.86 39.19 16.10
N ASP A 975 -24.37 38.54 17.17
CA ASP A 975 -23.22 38.97 17.97
C ASP A 975 -22.08 38.01 17.64
N GLU A 976 -21.15 38.48 16.81
CA GLU A 976 -19.98 37.70 16.36
C GLU A 976 -18.86 37.69 17.41
N GLY A 977 -18.97 38.52 18.46
CA GLY A 977 -18.08 38.54 19.62
C GLY A 977 -16.64 39.04 19.35
N THR A 978 -15.60 38.33 19.82
CA THR A 978 -14.19 38.80 19.74
C THR A 978 -13.23 37.72 19.30
N ASP A 979 -12.68 37.91 18.11
CA ASP A 979 -11.83 36.94 17.45
C ASP A 979 -10.35 37.31 17.53
N MET A 980 -9.50 36.30 17.62
CA MET A 980 -8.05 36.40 17.68
C MET A 980 -7.43 35.92 16.38
N LEU A 981 -6.81 36.83 15.64
CA LEU A 981 -6.25 36.56 14.33
C LEU A 981 -4.72 36.48 14.39
N PHE A 982 -4.18 35.40 13.82
CA PHE A 982 -2.76 35.12 13.66
C PHE A 982 -2.44 34.97 12.17
N ASN A 983 -1.37 35.61 11.71
CA ASN A 983 -0.86 35.47 10.33
C ASN A 983 -1.86 35.72 9.19
N ILE A 984 -2.95 36.46 9.43
CA ILE A 984 -3.92 36.85 8.39
C ILE A 984 -3.41 38.06 7.59
N ASP A 985 -3.52 38.02 6.26
CA ASP A 985 -3.11 39.10 5.35
C ASP A 985 -4.23 40.09 5.04
N VAL A 986 -5.46 39.60 4.90
CA VAL A 986 -6.63 40.39 4.46
C VAL A 986 -7.78 40.24 5.43
N LEU A 987 -8.41 41.35 5.80
CA LEU A 987 -9.71 41.36 6.47
C LEU A 987 -10.77 41.79 5.46
N GLN A 988 -11.77 40.94 5.24
CA GLN A 988 -12.86 41.15 4.30
C GLN A 988 -14.16 41.45 5.06
N PHE A 989 -14.71 42.66 4.86
CA PHE A 989 -16.02 43.06 5.39
C PHE A 989 -17.02 43.21 4.24
N ALA A 990 -18.32 43.29 4.54
CA ALA A 990 -19.37 43.41 3.53
C ALA A 990 -19.24 44.66 2.63
N ASP A 991 -18.59 45.74 3.09
CA ASP A 991 -18.43 46.98 2.33
C ASP A 991 -17.02 47.28 1.81
N GLN A 992 -16.00 46.61 2.33
CA GLN A 992 -14.61 46.81 1.91
C GLN A 992 -13.68 45.71 2.40
N SER A 993 -12.55 45.54 1.73
CA SER A 993 -11.43 44.72 2.17
C SER A 993 -10.27 45.61 2.59
N ILE A 994 -9.56 45.22 3.64
CA ILE A 994 -8.37 45.93 4.14
C ILE A 994 -7.24 44.94 4.32
N GLN A 995 -6.02 45.36 3.97
CA GLN A 995 -4.83 44.60 4.30
C GLN A 995 -4.54 44.76 5.79
N THR A 996 -4.18 43.69 6.49
CA THR A 996 -3.80 43.77 7.91
C THR A 996 -2.59 44.69 8.11
N SER A 997 -1.69 44.74 7.13
CA SER A 997 -0.57 45.69 7.09
C SER A 997 -0.97 47.17 6.94
N ASP A 998 -2.17 47.46 6.43
CA ASP A 998 -2.69 48.83 6.26
C ASP A 998 -3.44 49.35 7.49
N LEU A 999 -3.72 48.49 8.46
CA LEU A 999 -4.25 48.84 9.79
C LEU A 999 -3.19 49.65 10.55
N ASN A 1000 -3.09 50.94 10.23
CA ASN A 1000 -2.19 51.87 10.91
C ASN A 1000 -2.74 52.21 12.31
N LEU A 1001 -2.28 51.48 13.33
CA LEU A 1001 -2.40 51.87 14.73
C LEU A 1001 -1.04 51.87 15.45
#